data_AF-A0A8I2AG42-F1
#
_entry.id   AF-A0A8I2AG42-F1
#
_cell.length_a   1.000
_cell.length_b   1.000
_cell.length_c   1.000
_cell.angle_alpha   90.00
_cell.angle_beta   90.00
_cell.angle_gamma   90.00
#
_symmetry.space_group_name_H-M   'P 1'
#
loop_
_entity.id
_entity.type
_entity.pdbx_description
1 polymer ?
#
loop_
_entity_poly.entity_id
_entity_poly.type
_entity_poly.pdbx_seq_one_letter_code
_entity_poly.pdbx_strand_id
1 'polypeptide(L)'
;MFTRKVPVALAILCLLAFPVRPKSSEGDLPQVSEARVKAAVILNIAREVRWPNERSIENFRVGVMDADTILLHELHKVEPSYLIRGKPFNTFYFSNESQLENIDILYLSSEFSKNLFRVYREFEGRPTLIITDGASDRALTMINLTYNAEKKAIAFEVNRENMESRGFRVGQELLLLGGSYMDIKELYVETSKRLNEATSLMAKYQEELDQLGREHDEYLLQVEKLENQLANLSDELKRTEQDYSNLTLRLHDRDSLLGVRNRELQLRINESTLLQGLIQTQLDSIKNSSTLLDSLNQLVAEKQKELQAQQNLINNQGQVITEKESTILQQQRKWYITLILLLGVLSSLIFASISYTTKRRMNLRLENLVEERTRELNASREHFKNLFENSPVAMIELNFSALKDFSWQSDNGKVDIDSMSNEEFSALMSRALTYSRVVDANNAAIKLFGYADKKDFMENPSKTLTFQSLVDYRSLAKLYFNNQPLAKFETTRQTTSGETIHAVFEWLVLPGYENTYERVLLAITDITALKKYEKELTRHKDHLEEIVLERTREIIKLNEDLTSTNAELKQKTEELTQTIQKLGEAQNQLVRSEKLASLGMLTTGIAHEINNPLNYISGSQQALGTLLEEMWKLLNSYRDIIATKLTSDVLINIEKEHNQNINDLYFSMKFLLSNIETGISRANSIVKSLRVFLGESSQEMAEYSIPNAVGSILTILKSSYFGKIRITEEYSPDLPLIHCSAEGVNQVIMNLLTNAIDAIPEKGEINITATYEVDDDCIAVQVRDNGVGIAKENIDRIFDPFFTTKETGSGTGLGLYLAYNIVIAHHGSIEVDSAEGVGTTFTLRLPRMVPNGLELPS
;
A
#
# COMPACT_ATOMS: atom_id res chain seq x y z
N MET A 1 59.56 -9.82 11.78
CA MET A 1 60.62 -10.80 11.49
C MET A 1 61.06 -10.59 10.04
N PHE A 2 62.01 -9.69 9.77
CA PHE A 2 62.85 -9.68 8.57
C PHE A 2 63.91 -8.59 8.77
N THR A 3 65.15 -9.01 8.97
CA THR A 3 66.32 -8.14 9.04
C THR A 3 67.07 -8.16 7.71
N ARG A 4 67.47 -6.94 7.32
CA ARG A 4 68.34 -6.50 6.23
C ARG A 4 69.39 -7.51 5.73
N LYS A 5 69.56 -7.56 4.40
CA LYS A 5 70.81 -7.96 3.73
C LYS A 5 71.24 -6.87 2.74
N VAL A 6 72.44 -6.36 2.95
CA VAL A 6 73.23 -5.42 2.13
C VAL A 6 74.67 -6.03 2.06
N PRO A 7 75.47 -5.78 1.01
CA PRO A 7 76.15 -6.83 0.23
C PRO A 7 77.61 -7.19 0.56
N VAL A 8 78.01 -8.31 -0.06
CA VAL A 8 79.21 -9.15 0.08
C VAL A 8 80.47 -8.52 -0.56
N ALA A 9 80.84 -7.30 -0.18
CA ALA A 9 82.06 -6.65 -0.70
C ALA A 9 83.33 -6.83 0.17
N LEU A 10 83.31 -7.66 1.23
CA LEU A 10 84.43 -7.74 2.19
C LEU A 10 85.01 -9.15 2.43
N ALA A 11 84.56 -10.19 1.71
CA ALA A 11 84.79 -11.58 2.11
C ALA A 11 86.04 -12.28 1.50
N ILE A 12 86.81 -11.65 0.61
CA ILE A 12 87.92 -12.34 -0.09
C ILE A 12 89.31 -12.03 0.50
N LEU A 13 89.41 -11.11 1.47
CA LEU A 13 90.69 -10.79 2.14
C LEU A 13 91.00 -11.66 3.38
N CYS A 14 90.17 -12.66 3.72
CA CYS A 14 90.32 -13.46 4.95
C CYS A 14 90.47 -14.98 4.77
N LEU A 15 90.56 -15.52 3.54
CA LEU A 15 90.67 -16.97 3.31
C LEU A 15 92.11 -17.49 3.09
N LEU A 16 93.12 -16.74 3.54
CA LEU A 16 94.52 -17.21 3.70
C LEU A 16 94.85 -17.64 5.15
N ALA A 17 93.86 -17.94 5.98
CA ALA A 17 94.08 -18.43 7.34
C ALA A 17 93.20 -19.65 7.64
N PHE A 18 93.73 -20.85 7.42
CA PHE A 18 93.24 -22.05 8.11
C PHE A 18 93.54 -21.90 9.61
N PRO A 19 92.56 -21.97 10.52
CA PRO A 19 92.83 -21.87 11.95
C PRO A 19 93.22 -23.25 12.50
N VAL A 20 94.51 -23.44 12.74
CA VAL A 20 94.96 -24.37 13.80
C VAL A 20 94.88 -23.58 15.11
N ARG A 21 94.06 -24.02 16.06
CA ARG A 21 94.05 -23.49 17.42
C ARG A 21 95.42 -23.72 18.08
N PRO A 22 95.95 -22.74 18.84
CA PRO A 22 96.77 -23.06 20.00
C PRO A 22 96.17 -22.47 21.28
N LYS A 23 96.16 -23.30 22.33
CA LYS A 23 96.31 -22.81 23.70
C LYS A 23 97.78 -22.42 23.90
N SER A 24 97.98 -21.41 24.74
CA SER A 24 99.21 -21.01 25.46
C SER A 24 100.39 -20.42 24.67
N SER A 25 100.81 -19.24 25.17
CA SER A 25 102.16 -18.65 25.22
C SER A 25 102.92 -18.39 23.91
N GLU A 26 103.44 -17.16 23.81
CA GLU A 26 104.40 -16.67 22.82
C GLU A 26 105.52 -17.68 22.53
N GLY A 27 105.73 -17.95 21.23
CA GLY A 27 106.82 -18.78 20.70
C GLY A 27 106.44 -19.44 19.37
N ASP A 28 107.05 -18.97 18.27
CA ASP A 28 107.13 -19.58 16.93
C ASP A 28 105.82 -19.81 16.13
N LEU A 29 105.49 -18.85 15.24
CA LEU A 29 104.71 -19.12 14.02
C LEU A 29 105.54 -20.10 13.15
N PRO A 30 104.99 -21.26 12.74
CA PRO A 30 105.75 -22.22 11.93
C PRO A 30 106.13 -21.57 10.59
N GLN A 31 107.43 -21.49 10.29
CA GLN A 31 107.91 -21.12 8.94
C GLN A 31 107.20 -22.02 7.92
N VAL A 32 106.35 -21.44 7.09
CA VAL A 32 105.69 -22.16 6.00
C VAL A 32 106.78 -22.53 4.98
N SER A 33 107.00 -23.83 4.77
CA SER A 33 107.98 -24.30 3.79
C SER A 33 107.56 -23.88 2.37
N GLU A 34 108.53 -23.57 1.51
CA GLU A 34 108.29 -23.19 0.11
C GLU A 34 107.45 -24.26 -0.62
N ALA A 35 107.73 -25.53 -0.37
CA ALA A 35 106.99 -26.67 -0.90
C ALA A 35 105.50 -26.64 -0.51
N ARG A 36 105.17 -26.21 0.71
CA ARG A 36 103.77 -26.08 1.16
C ARG A 36 103.04 -24.94 0.46
N VAL A 37 103.74 -23.84 0.15
CA VAL A 37 103.18 -22.75 -0.65
C VAL A 37 102.98 -23.18 -2.10
N LYS A 38 103.96 -23.88 -2.70
CA LYS A 38 103.84 -24.45 -4.06
C LYS A 38 102.64 -25.40 -4.18
N ALA A 39 102.47 -26.30 -3.22
CA ALA A 39 101.31 -27.21 -3.17
C ALA A 39 99.98 -26.46 -3.15
N ALA A 40 99.85 -25.42 -2.32
CA ALA A 40 98.65 -24.61 -2.24
C ALA A 40 98.36 -23.82 -3.53
N VAL A 41 99.40 -23.27 -4.18
CA VAL A 41 99.28 -22.54 -5.45
C VAL A 41 98.82 -23.47 -6.57
N ILE A 42 99.42 -24.66 -6.71
CA ILE A 42 99.06 -25.67 -7.71
C ILE A 42 97.58 -26.08 -7.57
N LEU A 43 97.12 -26.35 -6.35
CA LEU A 43 95.74 -26.76 -6.09
C LEU A 43 94.73 -25.64 -6.34
N ASN A 44 95.06 -24.40 -5.97
CA ASN A 44 94.19 -23.24 -6.24
C ASN A 44 94.09 -22.96 -7.74
N ILE A 45 95.21 -23.03 -8.47
CA ILE A 45 95.23 -22.96 -9.93
C ILE A 45 94.31 -24.02 -10.53
N ALA A 46 94.45 -25.27 -10.09
CA ALA A 46 93.65 -26.37 -10.60
C ALA A 46 92.15 -26.18 -10.32
N ARG A 47 91.77 -25.49 -9.25
CA ARG A 47 90.37 -25.16 -8.95
C ARG A 47 89.77 -24.14 -9.93
N GLU A 48 90.59 -23.25 -10.48
CA GLU A 48 90.17 -22.17 -11.38
C GLU A 48 90.29 -22.51 -12.87
N VAL A 49 90.78 -23.71 -13.20
CA VAL A 49 90.84 -24.24 -14.57
C VAL A 49 89.70 -25.25 -14.79
N ARG A 50 89.05 -25.22 -15.96
CA ARG A 50 88.06 -26.22 -16.37
C ARG A 50 88.63 -27.14 -17.43
N TRP A 51 88.55 -28.45 -17.19
CA TRP A 51 88.99 -29.50 -18.10
C TRP A 51 87.92 -29.78 -19.17
N PRO A 52 88.29 -30.05 -20.43
CA PRO A 52 87.32 -30.42 -21.46
C PRO A 52 86.61 -31.75 -21.15
N ASN A 53 87.27 -32.65 -20.43
CA ASN A 53 86.76 -33.95 -19.98
C ASN A 53 86.38 -33.98 -18.48
N GLU A 54 86.13 -32.82 -17.85
CA GLU A 54 85.91 -32.73 -16.38
C GLU A 54 84.82 -33.68 -15.85
N ARG A 55 83.76 -33.94 -16.64
CA ARG A 55 82.67 -34.84 -16.23
C ARG A 55 83.12 -36.30 -16.08
N SER A 56 84.09 -36.78 -16.86
CA SER A 56 84.58 -38.16 -16.82
C SER A 56 85.69 -38.41 -15.80
N ILE A 57 86.24 -37.36 -15.20
CA ILE A 57 87.27 -37.49 -14.14
C ILE A 57 86.55 -37.77 -12.82
N GLU A 58 86.73 -38.95 -12.22
CA GLU A 58 86.18 -39.24 -10.88
C GLU A 58 87.11 -38.75 -9.78
N ASN A 59 88.42 -38.99 -9.93
CA ASN A 59 89.49 -38.51 -9.05
C ASN A 59 90.59 -37.89 -9.92
N PHE A 60 90.99 -36.66 -9.59
CA PHE A 60 92.08 -35.99 -10.30
C PHE A 60 93.42 -36.66 -9.98
N ARG A 61 94.21 -36.96 -10.99
CA ARG A 61 95.55 -37.54 -10.82
C ARG A 61 96.61 -36.46 -10.96
N VAL A 62 97.30 -36.16 -9.86
CA VAL A 62 98.35 -35.14 -9.77
C VAL A 62 99.72 -35.83 -9.76
N GLY A 63 100.43 -35.72 -10.88
CA GLY A 63 101.80 -36.21 -11.02
C GLY A 63 102.82 -35.15 -10.60
N VAL A 64 103.82 -35.55 -9.82
CA VAL A 64 104.94 -34.70 -9.41
C VAL A 64 106.25 -35.30 -9.90
N MET A 65 106.93 -34.58 -10.80
CA MET A 65 108.29 -34.86 -11.23
C MET A 65 109.23 -33.85 -10.56
N ASP A 66 109.84 -34.27 -9.46
CA ASP A 66 110.74 -33.46 -8.67
C ASP A 66 111.90 -34.30 -8.11
N ALA A 67 113.04 -33.67 -7.88
CA ALA A 67 114.25 -34.35 -7.41
C ALA A 67 114.18 -34.65 -5.91
N ASP A 68 113.39 -33.88 -5.16
CA ASP A 68 113.02 -34.19 -3.79
C ASP A 68 111.54 -34.61 -3.67
N THR A 69 111.20 -35.29 -2.57
CA THR A 69 109.84 -35.75 -2.29
C THR A 69 109.07 -34.82 -1.35
N ILE A 70 109.57 -33.63 -1.03
CA ILE A 70 108.99 -32.66 -0.11
C ILE A 70 107.69 -32.08 -0.67
N LEU A 71 107.65 -31.66 -1.94
CA LEU A 71 106.40 -31.17 -2.55
C LEU A 71 105.32 -32.26 -2.62
N LEU A 72 105.73 -33.47 -2.99
CA LEU A 72 104.86 -34.65 -2.98
C LEU A 72 104.29 -34.91 -1.57
N HIS A 73 105.15 -34.83 -0.55
CA HIS A 73 104.73 -35.03 0.84
C HIS A 73 103.72 -33.97 1.30
N GLU A 74 103.89 -32.71 0.89
CA GLU A 74 102.94 -31.64 1.22
C GLU A 74 101.60 -31.79 0.48
N LEU A 75 101.60 -32.22 -0.79
CA LEU A 75 100.36 -32.51 -1.52
C LEU A 75 99.62 -33.73 -0.95
N HIS A 76 100.36 -34.79 -0.58
CA HIS A 76 99.79 -35.99 0.03
C HIS A 76 99.15 -35.72 1.41
N LYS A 77 99.67 -34.74 2.18
CA LYS A 77 99.05 -34.33 3.46
C LYS A 77 97.65 -33.74 3.28
N VAL A 78 97.42 -33.01 2.19
CA VAL A 78 96.14 -32.33 1.94
C VAL A 78 95.17 -33.15 1.11
N GLU A 79 95.65 -34.20 0.43
CA GLU A 79 94.88 -35.17 -0.37
C GLU A 79 93.52 -35.58 0.24
N PRO A 80 93.40 -35.92 1.54
CA PRO A 80 92.12 -36.38 2.12
C PRO A 80 91.10 -35.26 2.36
N SER A 81 91.54 -34.00 2.36
CA SER A 81 90.76 -32.86 2.87
C SER A 81 90.50 -31.76 1.84
N TYR A 82 91.20 -31.81 0.70
CA TYR A 82 91.09 -30.80 -0.34
C TYR A 82 90.50 -31.42 -1.62
N LEU A 83 89.51 -30.73 -2.20
CA LEU A 83 88.83 -31.16 -3.42
C LEU A 83 89.21 -30.22 -4.57
N ILE A 84 89.69 -30.78 -5.68
CA ILE A 84 89.90 -30.03 -6.91
C ILE A 84 88.57 -30.05 -7.67
N ARG A 85 87.98 -28.88 -7.91
CA ARG A 85 86.70 -28.75 -8.64
C ARG A 85 85.57 -29.62 -8.04
N GLY A 86 85.58 -29.80 -6.71
CA GLY A 86 84.60 -30.60 -5.97
C GLY A 86 84.82 -32.12 -6.02
N LYS A 87 85.94 -32.59 -6.59
CA LYS A 87 86.30 -34.02 -6.68
C LYS A 87 87.60 -34.32 -5.93
N PRO A 88 87.79 -35.55 -5.40
CA PRO A 88 89.04 -35.92 -4.75
C PRO A 88 90.19 -35.94 -5.75
N PHE A 89 91.43 -35.92 -5.25
CA PHE A 89 92.61 -36.12 -6.07
C PHE A 89 93.57 -37.10 -5.42
N ASN A 90 94.49 -37.66 -6.21
CA ASN A 90 95.56 -38.55 -5.74
C ASN A 90 96.90 -38.08 -6.28
N THR A 91 97.94 -38.20 -5.46
CA THR A 91 99.30 -37.76 -5.79
C THR A 91 100.19 -38.92 -6.22
N PHE A 92 100.97 -38.73 -7.28
CA PHE A 92 101.86 -39.76 -7.83
C PHE A 92 103.25 -39.18 -8.07
N TYR A 93 104.29 -39.92 -7.66
CA TYR A 93 105.68 -39.54 -7.88
C TYR A 93 106.24 -40.24 -9.11
N PHE A 94 106.93 -39.48 -9.95
CA PHE A 94 107.57 -40.02 -11.16
C PHE A 94 109.03 -39.61 -11.21
N SER A 95 109.92 -40.61 -11.28
CA SER A 95 111.37 -40.40 -11.39
C SER A 95 111.84 -40.28 -12.85
N ASN A 96 111.00 -40.69 -13.82
CA ASN A 96 111.33 -40.69 -15.25
C ASN A 96 110.08 -40.50 -16.12
N GLU A 97 110.26 -39.94 -17.32
CA GLU A 97 109.20 -39.61 -18.28
C GLU A 97 108.50 -40.84 -18.89
N SER A 98 109.17 -42.00 -18.92
CA SER A 98 108.65 -43.25 -19.50
C SER A 98 107.51 -43.92 -18.70
N GLN A 99 107.12 -43.37 -17.55
CA GLN A 99 106.09 -43.93 -16.65
C GLN A 99 104.83 -43.06 -16.54
N LEU A 100 104.71 -42.04 -17.38
CA LEU A 100 103.66 -41.02 -17.32
C LEU A 100 102.37 -41.49 -18.03
N GLU A 101 101.58 -42.34 -17.37
CA GLU A 101 100.27 -42.76 -17.87
C GLU A 101 99.12 -42.21 -17.03
N ASN A 102 98.08 -41.69 -17.70
CA ASN A 102 96.82 -41.24 -17.09
C ASN A 102 96.99 -40.21 -15.96
N ILE A 103 97.45 -39.00 -16.30
CA ILE A 103 97.67 -37.86 -15.38
C ILE A 103 96.85 -36.66 -15.84
N ASP A 104 96.17 -35.97 -14.91
CA ASP A 104 95.34 -34.79 -15.21
C ASP A 104 96.07 -33.47 -14.95
N ILE A 105 96.96 -33.46 -13.94
CA ILE A 105 97.82 -32.31 -13.59
C ILE A 105 99.24 -32.83 -13.41
N LEU A 106 100.20 -32.26 -14.13
CA LEU A 106 101.61 -32.62 -14.03
C LEU A 106 102.43 -31.42 -13.58
N TYR A 107 103.12 -31.56 -12.45
CA TYR A 107 104.12 -30.60 -11.99
C TYR A 107 105.53 -31.04 -12.38
N LEU A 108 106.31 -30.13 -12.96
CA LEU A 108 107.72 -30.32 -13.30
C LEU A 108 108.59 -29.29 -12.59
N SER A 109 109.54 -29.76 -11.78
CA SER A 109 110.51 -28.87 -11.14
C SER A 109 111.58 -28.37 -12.13
N SER A 110 112.32 -27.35 -11.72
CA SER A 110 113.34 -26.69 -12.55
C SER A 110 114.43 -27.65 -13.04
N GLU A 111 114.73 -28.72 -12.31
CA GLU A 111 115.72 -29.74 -12.71
C GLU A 111 115.24 -30.60 -13.89
N PHE A 112 113.93 -30.87 -13.95
CA PHE A 112 113.31 -31.63 -15.04
C PHE A 112 112.88 -30.74 -16.23
N SER A 113 113.11 -29.43 -16.15
CA SER A 113 112.77 -28.47 -17.21
C SER A 113 113.42 -28.78 -18.57
N LYS A 114 114.60 -29.43 -18.59
CA LYS A 114 115.26 -29.88 -19.83
C LYS A 114 114.46 -30.95 -20.58
N ASN A 115 113.55 -31.64 -19.90
CA ASN A 115 112.70 -32.68 -20.47
C ASN A 115 111.33 -32.13 -20.91
N LEU A 116 111.07 -30.82 -20.72
CA LEU A 116 109.77 -30.20 -21.00
C LEU A 116 109.28 -30.44 -22.43
N PHE A 117 110.18 -30.41 -23.42
CA PHE A 117 109.82 -30.68 -24.81
C PHE A 117 109.32 -32.12 -25.03
N ARG A 118 109.93 -33.11 -24.38
CA ARG A 118 109.50 -34.52 -24.47
C ARG A 118 108.18 -34.74 -23.77
N VAL A 119 108.05 -34.21 -22.55
CA VAL A 119 106.81 -34.29 -21.75
C VAL A 119 105.66 -33.58 -22.47
N TYR A 120 105.91 -32.41 -23.06
CA TYR A 120 104.88 -31.67 -23.79
C TYR A 120 104.34 -32.48 -24.99
N ARG A 121 105.23 -33.20 -25.71
CA ARG A 121 104.85 -34.09 -26.82
C ARG A 121 104.14 -35.37 -26.38
N GLU A 122 104.57 -35.99 -25.29
CA GLU A 122 103.94 -37.23 -24.78
C GLU A 122 102.45 -37.01 -24.39
N PHE A 123 102.15 -35.80 -23.90
CA PHE A 123 100.79 -35.37 -23.55
C PHE A 123 100.07 -34.59 -24.66
N GLU A 124 100.61 -34.57 -25.88
CA GLU A 124 99.96 -33.94 -27.02
C GLU A 124 98.64 -34.67 -27.36
N GLY A 125 97.52 -33.94 -27.39
CA GLY A 125 96.18 -34.51 -27.55
C GLY A 125 95.54 -35.07 -26.27
N ARG A 126 96.22 -35.00 -25.11
CA ARG A 126 95.64 -35.36 -23.79
C ARG A 126 95.35 -34.09 -22.97
N PRO A 127 94.21 -34.00 -22.26
CA PRO A 127 93.85 -32.83 -21.46
C PRO A 127 94.58 -32.81 -20.11
N THR A 128 95.91 -32.81 -20.14
CA THR A 128 96.77 -32.73 -18.95
C THR A 128 97.29 -31.31 -18.77
N LEU A 129 97.04 -30.71 -17.60
CA LEU A 129 97.52 -29.39 -17.23
C LEU A 129 98.98 -29.47 -16.79
N ILE A 130 99.87 -28.78 -17.51
CA ILE A 130 101.31 -28.78 -17.23
C ILE A 130 101.69 -27.52 -16.44
N ILE A 131 102.19 -27.72 -15.22
CA ILE A 131 102.71 -26.66 -14.36
C ILE A 131 104.21 -26.84 -14.22
N THR A 132 104.98 -25.83 -14.61
CA THR A 132 106.44 -25.85 -14.52
C THR A 132 106.93 -24.91 -13.43
N ASP A 133 108.07 -25.21 -12.81
CA ASP A 133 108.73 -24.32 -11.85
C ASP A 133 110.02 -23.78 -12.46
N GLY A 134 110.04 -22.48 -12.76
CA GLY A 134 111.22 -21.78 -13.29
C GLY A 134 111.70 -22.24 -14.66
N ALA A 135 110.80 -22.73 -15.53
CA ALA A 135 111.17 -23.14 -16.88
C ALA A 135 111.61 -21.94 -17.73
N SER A 136 112.74 -22.09 -18.43
CA SER A 136 113.31 -21.06 -19.31
C SER A 136 112.62 -20.99 -20.68
N ASP A 137 112.12 -22.12 -21.20
CA ASP A 137 111.40 -22.19 -22.47
C ASP A 137 109.91 -21.91 -22.26
N ARG A 138 109.51 -20.66 -22.52
CA ARG A 138 108.15 -20.16 -22.32
C ARG A 138 107.15 -20.61 -23.39
N ALA A 139 107.62 -21.14 -24.52
CA ALA A 139 106.74 -21.54 -25.62
C ALA A 139 105.97 -22.83 -25.30
N LEU A 140 106.48 -23.65 -24.37
CA LEU A 140 105.96 -24.98 -24.06
C LEU A 140 105.35 -25.07 -22.65
N THR A 141 105.20 -23.95 -21.95
CA THR A 141 104.56 -23.89 -20.63
C THR A 141 103.08 -23.51 -20.76
N MET A 142 102.24 -24.06 -19.88
CA MET A 142 100.86 -23.59 -19.69
C MET A 142 100.78 -22.67 -18.47
N ILE A 143 101.41 -23.10 -17.38
CA ILE A 143 101.62 -22.27 -16.19
C ILE A 143 103.06 -22.42 -15.76
N ASN A 144 103.74 -21.30 -15.59
CA ASN A 144 105.11 -21.29 -15.08
C ASN A 144 105.14 -20.59 -13.73
N LEU A 145 105.44 -21.33 -12.66
CA LEU A 145 105.71 -20.77 -11.34
C LEU A 145 107.09 -20.11 -11.36
N THR A 146 107.20 -18.94 -10.75
CA THR A 146 108.45 -18.20 -10.59
C THR A 146 108.59 -17.76 -9.14
N TYR A 147 109.72 -18.07 -8.52
CA TYR A 147 109.97 -17.66 -7.15
C TYR A 147 110.68 -16.31 -7.10
N ASN A 148 110.09 -15.34 -6.39
CA ASN A 148 110.73 -14.06 -6.12
C ASN A 148 111.48 -14.12 -4.78
N ALA A 149 112.80 -14.22 -4.85
CA ALA A 149 113.68 -14.33 -3.68
C ALA A 149 113.63 -13.10 -2.75
N GLU A 150 113.37 -11.90 -3.27
CA GLU A 150 113.31 -10.67 -2.48
C GLU A 150 112.00 -10.56 -1.69
N LYS A 151 110.88 -11.00 -2.29
CA LYS A 151 109.55 -10.92 -1.68
C LYS A 151 109.13 -12.19 -0.93
N LYS A 152 109.95 -13.26 -0.98
CA LYS A 152 109.64 -14.60 -0.45
C LYS A 152 108.24 -15.07 -0.87
N ALA A 153 107.90 -14.86 -2.14
CA ALA A 153 106.58 -15.13 -2.69
C ALA A 153 106.70 -15.85 -4.04
N ILE A 154 105.77 -16.78 -4.29
CA ILE A 154 105.66 -17.47 -5.58
C ILE A 154 104.70 -16.66 -6.45
N ALA A 155 105.19 -16.22 -7.61
CA ALA A 155 104.39 -15.68 -8.68
C ALA A 155 104.17 -16.77 -9.75
N PHE A 156 103.23 -16.55 -10.66
CA PHE A 156 103.02 -17.45 -11.79
C PHE A 156 102.65 -16.67 -13.05
N GLU A 157 103.12 -17.15 -14.20
CA GLU A 157 102.74 -16.67 -15.53
C GLU A 157 101.79 -17.68 -16.17
N VAL A 158 100.68 -17.21 -16.77
CA VAL A 158 99.69 -18.07 -17.44
C VAL A 158 99.81 -17.89 -18.95
N ASN A 159 100.10 -18.98 -19.68
CA ASN A 159 100.09 -18.98 -21.14
C ASN A 159 98.72 -19.47 -21.63
N ARG A 160 97.82 -18.49 -21.86
CA ARG A 160 96.43 -18.74 -22.26
C ARG A 160 96.32 -19.49 -23.59
N GLU A 161 97.17 -19.15 -24.55
CA GLU A 161 97.15 -19.76 -25.89
C GLU A 161 97.43 -21.27 -25.83
N ASN A 162 98.42 -21.67 -25.02
CA ASN A 162 98.75 -23.09 -24.79
C ASN A 162 97.67 -23.85 -24.00
N MET A 163 96.92 -23.16 -23.14
CA MET A 163 95.82 -23.78 -22.39
C MET A 163 94.59 -23.97 -23.28
N GLU A 164 94.19 -22.94 -24.03
CA GLU A 164 93.03 -23.00 -24.93
C GLU A 164 93.26 -23.99 -26.08
N SER A 165 94.49 -24.11 -26.60
CA SER A 165 94.83 -25.10 -27.63
C SER A 165 94.64 -26.54 -27.17
N ARG A 166 94.70 -26.80 -25.86
CA ARG A 166 94.38 -28.11 -25.24
C ARG A 166 92.95 -28.22 -24.70
N GLY A 167 92.09 -27.24 -24.99
CA GLY A 167 90.68 -27.25 -24.63
C GLY A 167 90.37 -26.82 -23.20
N PHE A 168 91.33 -26.29 -22.45
CA PHE A 168 91.10 -25.74 -21.12
C PHE A 168 90.38 -24.39 -21.18
N ARG A 169 89.52 -24.13 -20.19
CA ARG A 169 88.95 -22.78 -19.97
C ARG A 169 89.42 -22.23 -18.63
N VAL A 170 90.01 -21.05 -18.65
CA VAL A 170 90.57 -20.38 -17.47
C VAL A 170 89.52 -19.44 -16.86
N GLY A 171 89.31 -19.51 -15.54
CA GLY A 171 88.44 -18.60 -14.81
C GLY A 171 88.96 -17.16 -14.80
N GLN A 172 88.06 -16.17 -14.79
CA GLN A 172 88.41 -14.74 -14.78
C GLN A 172 89.25 -14.34 -13.55
N GLU A 173 89.06 -15.02 -12.41
CA GLU A 173 89.84 -14.78 -11.18
C GLU A 173 91.31 -15.20 -11.32
N LEU A 174 91.62 -16.25 -12.11
CA LEU A 174 93.01 -16.66 -12.35
C LEU A 174 93.76 -15.69 -13.26
N LEU A 175 93.07 -15.09 -14.23
CA LEU A 175 93.61 -14.05 -15.10
C LEU A 175 93.89 -12.75 -14.33
N LEU A 176 93.06 -12.42 -13.35
CA LEU A 176 93.24 -11.28 -12.44
C LEU A 176 94.48 -11.42 -11.55
N LEU A 177 94.91 -12.65 -11.24
CA LEU A 177 96.04 -12.95 -10.35
C LEU A 177 97.38 -13.14 -11.09
N GLY A 178 97.38 -13.34 -12.41
CA GLY A 178 98.58 -13.64 -13.20
C GLY A 178 98.69 -12.96 -14.59
N GLY A 179 97.79 -12.02 -14.91
CA GLY A 179 97.78 -11.28 -16.18
C GLY A 179 98.71 -10.06 -16.21
N SER A 180 98.99 -9.53 -17.41
CA SER A 180 99.77 -8.30 -17.59
C SER A 180 99.02 -7.09 -17.04
N TYR A 181 99.74 -6.06 -16.56
CA TYR A 181 99.20 -4.82 -15.96
C TYR A 181 98.12 -4.13 -16.82
N MET A 182 98.12 -4.37 -18.13
CA MET A 182 97.16 -3.78 -19.06
C MET A 182 95.75 -4.41 -18.95
N ASP A 183 95.67 -5.71 -18.69
CA ASP A 183 94.42 -6.47 -18.60
C ASP A 183 93.64 -6.12 -17.31
N ILE A 184 94.37 -5.85 -16.22
CA ILE A 184 93.78 -5.46 -14.92
C ILE A 184 93.13 -4.08 -15.00
N LYS A 185 93.72 -3.14 -15.75
CA LYS A 185 93.20 -1.78 -15.89
C LYS A 185 91.91 -1.75 -16.69
N GLU A 186 91.84 -2.54 -17.77
CA GLU A 186 90.66 -2.59 -18.64
C GLU A 186 89.47 -3.24 -17.92
N LEU A 187 89.71 -4.35 -17.20
CA LEU A 187 88.69 -4.99 -16.38
C LEU A 187 88.22 -4.08 -15.24
N TYR A 188 89.11 -3.36 -14.55
CA TYR A 188 88.70 -2.42 -13.50
C TYR A 188 87.77 -1.31 -14.00
N VAL A 189 88.07 -0.74 -15.18
CA VAL A 189 87.23 0.30 -15.80
C VAL A 189 85.85 -0.26 -16.16
N GLU A 190 85.80 -1.45 -16.76
CA GLU A 190 84.53 -2.08 -17.13
C GLU A 190 83.69 -2.44 -15.91
N THR A 191 84.33 -2.95 -14.85
CA THR A 191 83.64 -3.36 -13.61
C THR A 191 83.10 -2.14 -12.85
N SER A 192 83.86 -1.05 -12.81
CA SER A 192 83.44 0.23 -12.21
C SER A 192 82.23 0.84 -12.92
N LYS A 193 82.21 0.77 -14.27
CA LYS A 193 81.06 1.24 -15.06
C LYS A 193 79.79 0.44 -14.76
N ARG A 194 79.89 -0.90 -14.77
CA ARG A 194 78.74 -1.78 -14.45
C ARG A 194 78.25 -1.59 -13.02
N LEU A 195 79.15 -1.33 -12.07
CA LEU A 195 78.78 -1.08 -10.68
C LEU A 195 77.97 0.21 -10.53
N ASN A 196 78.35 1.27 -11.24
CA ASN A 196 77.62 2.55 -11.24
C ASN A 196 76.23 2.46 -11.89
N GLU A 197 76.10 1.67 -12.96
CA GLU A 197 74.80 1.41 -13.60
C GLU A 197 73.88 0.61 -12.66
N ALA A 198 74.42 -0.42 -11.98
CA ALA A 198 73.68 -1.22 -11.02
C ALA A 198 73.24 -0.42 -9.78
N THR A 199 74.09 0.45 -9.23
CA THR A 199 73.72 1.31 -8.09
C THR A 199 72.66 2.34 -8.46
N SER A 200 72.71 2.91 -9.67
CA SER A 200 71.68 3.84 -10.16
C SER A 200 70.33 3.14 -10.32
N LEU A 201 70.32 1.92 -10.84
CA LEU A 201 69.10 1.12 -10.97
C LEU A 201 68.51 0.73 -9.61
N MET A 202 69.37 0.36 -8.65
CA MET A 202 68.95 0.08 -7.27
C MET A 202 68.32 1.29 -6.60
N ALA A 203 68.88 2.49 -6.79
CA ALA A 203 68.30 3.72 -6.24
C ALA A 203 66.90 3.99 -6.80
N LYS A 204 66.69 3.77 -8.10
CA LYS A 204 65.37 3.92 -8.73
C LYS A 204 64.34 2.92 -8.18
N TYR A 205 64.71 1.66 -8.04
CA TYR A 205 63.80 0.65 -7.45
C TYR A 205 63.51 0.91 -5.97
N GLN A 206 64.46 1.49 -5.22
CA GLN A 206 64.24 1.89 -3.84
C GLN A 206 63.16 2.98 -3.76
N GLU A 207 63.20 3.96 -4.66
CA GLU A 207 62.22 5.05 -4.73
C GLU A 207 60.83 4.56 -5.14
N GLU A 208 60.74 3.64 -6.11
CA GLU A 208 59.49 2.98 -6.48
C GLU A 208 58.91 2.15 -5.32
N LEU A 209 59.74 1.43 -4.58
CA LEU A 209 59.29 0.67 -3.38
C LEU A 209 58.79 1.59 -2.27
N ASP A 210 59.44 2.73 -2.05
CA ASP A 210 59.00 3.72 -1.06
C ASP A 210 57.67 4.36 -1.48
N GLN A 211 57.45 4.61 -2.77
CA GLN A 211 56.17 5.08 -3.29
C GLN A 211 55.06 4.03 -3.11
N LEU A 212 55.32 2.79 -3.49
CA LEU A 212 54.38 1.68 -3.34
C LEU A 212 54.02 1.43 -1.87
N GLY A 213 54.98 1.62 -0.96
CA GLY A 213 54.74 1.56 0.49
C GLY A 213 53.76 2.63 0.98
N ARG A 214 53.90 3.88 0.50
CA ARG A 214 52.95 4.95 0.82
C ARG A 214 51.54 4.69 0.29
N GLU A 215 51.43 4.20 -0.94
CA GLU A 215 50.13 3.83 -1.53
C GLU A 215 49.49 2.67 -0.73
N HIS A 216 50.28 1.68 -0.30
CA HIS A 216 49.79 0.59 0.54
C HIS A 216 49.25 1.09 1.88
N ASP A 217 49.93 2.03 2.53
CA ASP A 217 49.47 2.63 3.79
C ASP A 217 48.17 3.44 3.61
N GLU A 218 48.01 4.16 2.50
CA GLU A 218 46.75 4.83 2.16
C GLU A 218 45.60 3.85 1.94
N TYR A 219 45.85 2.74 1.24
CA TYR A 219 44.83 1.69 1.05
C TYR A 219 44.43 1.04 2.37
N LEU A 220 45.36 0.80 3.29
CA LEU A 220 45.05 0.27 4.62
C LEU A 220 44.12 1.21 5.40
N LEU A 221 44.39 2.52 5.36
CA LEU A 221 43.53 3.52 6.00
C LEU A 221 42.12 3.55 5.38
N GLN A 222 42.03 3.37 4.05
CA GLN A 222 40.77 3.35 3.34
C GLN A 222 39.95 2.08 3.65
N VAL A 223 40.61 0.93 3.79
CA VAL A 223 39.99 -0.32 4.24
C VAL A 223 39.45 -0.18 5.67
N GLU A 224 40.22 0.39 6.59
CA GLU A 224 39.76 0.63 7.98
C GLU A 224 38.53 1.55 8.02
N LYS A 225 38.49 2.57 7.16
CA LYS A 225 37.34 3.47 7.04
C LYS A 225 36.10 2.73 6.51
N LEU A 226 36.27 1.88 5.50
CA LEU A 226 35.21 1.05 4.94
C LEU A 226 34.67 0.03 5.94
N GLU A 227 35.54 -0.64 6.71
CA GLU A 227 35.14 -1.57 7.76
C GLU A 227 34.28 -0.88 8.83
N ASN A 228 34.65 0.34 9.24
CA ASN A 228 33.84 1.13 10.17
C ASN A 228 32.49 1.54 9.58
N GLN A 229 32.43 1.90 8.30
CA GLN A 229 31.16 2.19 7.62
C GLN A 229 30.27 0.94 7.53
N LEU A 230 30.86 -0.22 7.23
CA LEU A 230 30.16 -1.50 7.16
C LEU A 230 29.58 -1.92 8.52
N ALA A 231 30.33 -1.68 9.60
CA ALA A 231 29.86 -1.91 10.97
C ALA A 231 28.65 -1.03 11.31
N ASN A 232 28.70 0.27 10.99
CA ASN A 232 27.58 1.18 11.21
C ASN A 232 26.34 0.78 10.39
N LEU A 233 26.53 0.43 9.12
CA LEU A 233 25.44 0.00 8.24
C LEU A 233 24.81 -1.31 8.73
N SER A 234 25.62 -2.23 9.25
CA SER A 234 25.14 -3.48 9.85
C SER A 234 24.29 -3.24 11.10
N ASP A 235 24.66 -2.28 11.94
CA ASP A 235 23.89 -1.93 13.13
C ASP A 235 22.57 -1.23 12.77
N GLU A 236 22.59 -0.38 11.74
CA GLU A 236 21.39 0.27 11.20
C GLU A 236 20.43 -0.77 10.61
N LEU A 237 20.94 -1.70 9.79
CA LEU A 237 20.15 -2.80 9.22
C LEU A 237 19.42 -3.59 10.31
N LYS A 238 20.12 -3.91 11.40
CA LYS A 238 19.58 -4.68 12.53
C LYS A 238 18.46 -3.93 13.27
N ARG A 239 18.54 -2.60 13.36
CA ARG A 239 17.46 -1.77 13.90
C ARG A 239 16.25 -1.78 12.98
N THR A 240 16.44 -1.59 11.67
CA THR A 240 15.35 -1.67 10.68
C THR A 240 14.67 -3.04 10.67
N GLU A 241 15.40 -4.15 10.81
CA GLU A 241 14.81 -5.49 10.93
C GLU A 241 13.92 -5.62 12.19
N GLN A 242 14.35 -5.07 13.32
CA GLN A 242 13.53 -5.04 14.53
C GLN A 242 12.28 -4.18 14.36
N ASP A 243 12.39 -3.02 13.71
CA ASP A 243 11.25 -2.16 13.42
C ASP A 243 10.26 -2.84 12.45
N TYR A 244 10.77 -3.54 11.44
CA TYR A 244 9.95 -4.33 10.52
C TYR A 244 9.22 -5.47 11.23
N SER A 245 9.89 -6.19 12.13
CA SER A 245 9.27 -7.23 12.95
C SER A 245 8.18 -6.67 13.85
N ASN A 246 8.40 -5.51 14.47
CA ASN A 246 7.41 -4.83 15.31
C ASN A 246 6.20 -4.35 14.49
N LEU A 247 6.43 -3.84 13.27
CA LEU A 247 5.37 -3.44 12.36
C LEU A 247 4.50 -4.65 11.95
N THR A 248 5.15 -5.77 11.65
CA THR A 248 4.47 -7.02 11.28
C THR A 248 3.56 -7.53 12.41
N LEU A 249 4.01 -7.46 13.66
CA LEU A 249 3.19 -7.81 14.82
C LEU A 249 1.97 -6.88 14.96
N ARG A 250 2.14 -5.57 14.77
CA ARG A 250 1.02 -4.61 14.81
C ARG A 250 0.02 -4.86 13.69
N LEU A 251 0.48 -5.23 12.50
CA LEU A 251 -0.39 -5.59 11.38
C LEU A 251 -1.21 -6.85 11.70
N HIS A 252 -0.58 -7.87 12.27
CA HIS A 252 -1.26 -9.10 12.69
C HIS A 252 -2.34 -8.85 13.74
N ASP A 253 -2.07 -7.99 14.72
CA ASP A 253 -3.06 -7.56 15.72
C ASP A 253 -4.23 -6.81 15.06
N ARG A 254 -3.94 -5.93 14.09
CA ARG A 254 -4.98 -5.20 13.34
C ARG A 254 -5.86 -6.13 12.51
N ASP A 255 -5.28 -7.12 11.84
CA ASP A 255 -6.03 -8.12 11.07
C ASP A 255 -6.94 -8.97 11.97
N SER A 256 -6.45 -9.34 13.15
CA SER A 256 -7.27 -10.03 14.16
C SER A 256 -8.46 -9.18 14.61
N LEU A 257 -8.23 -7.89 14.83
CA LEU A 257 -9.26 -6.91 15.22
C LEU A 257 -10.29 -6.70 14.10
N LEU A 258 -9.84 -6.61 12.85
CA LEU A 258 -10.71 -6.56 11.67
C LEU A 258 -11.56 -7.83 11.56
N GLY A 259 -11.00 -9.00 11.84
CA GLY A 259 -11.73 -10.27 11.87
C GLY A 259 -12.82 -10.33 12.95
N VAL A 260 -12.60 -9.71 14.11
CA VAL A 260 -13.63 -9.57 15.15
C VAL A 260 -14.71 -8.58 14.69
N ARG A 261 -14.31 -7.43 14.14
CA ARG A 261 -15.25 -6.40 13.67
C ARG A 261 -16.13 -6.87 12.52
N ASN A 262 -15.59 -7.68 11.61
CA ASN A 262 -16.36 -8.29 10.52
C ASN A 262 -17.43 -9.25 11.04
N ARG A 263 -17.12 -10.04 12.09
CA ARG A 263 -18.12 -10.91 12.73
C ARG A 263 -19.23 -10.10 13.40
N GLU A 264 -18.90 -9.00 14.06
CA GLU A 264 -19.89 -8.09 14.64
C GLU A 264 -20.80 -7.47 13.56
N LEU A 265 -20.22 -7.02 12.44
CA LEU A 265 -20.98 -6.48 11.31
C LEU A 265 -21.92 -7.52 10.71
N GLN A 266 -21.47 -8.76 10.52
CA GLN A 266 -22.36 -9.84 10.06
C GLN A 266 -23.53 -10.09 11.02
N LEU A 267 -23.29 -10.08 12.33
CA LEU A 267 -24.38 -10.22 13.30
C LEU A 267 -25.40 -9.09 13.20
N ARG A 268 -24.94 -7.85 13.05
CA ARG A 268 -25.83 -6.68 12.86
C ARG A 268 -26.61 -6.74 11.55
N ILE A 269 -26.00 -7.22 10.46
CA ILE A 269 -26.69 -7.42 9.17
C ILE A 269 -27.79 -8.47 9.33
N ASN A 270 -27.52 -9.58 10.01
CA ASN A 270 -28.52 -10.61 10.27
C ASN A 270 -29.68 -10.07 11.12
N GLU A 271 -29.38 -9.30 12.16
CA GLU A 271 -30.39 -8.66 13.01
C GLU A 271 -31.25 -7.66 12.21
N SER A 272 -30.63 -6.83 11.36
CA SER A 272 -31.33 -5.91 10.48
C SER A 272 -32.26 -6.65 9.50
N THR A 273 -31.80 -7.77 8.95
CA THR A 273 -32.60 -8.62 8.04
C THR A 273 -33.82 -9.22 8.76
N LEU A 274 -33.64 -9.68 10.01
CA LEU A 274 -34.73 -10.18 10.83
C LEU A 274 -35.77 -9.08 11.14
N LEU A 275 -35.29 -7.88 11.49
CA LEU A 275 -36.14 -6.72 11.75
C LEU A 275 -36.94 -6.31 10.50
N GLN A 276 -36.31 -6.31 9.31
CA GLN A 276 -37.02 -6.07 8.06
C GLN A 276 -38.12 -7.10 7.81
N GLY A 277 -37.87 -8.39 8.07
CA GLY A 277 -38.88 -9.44 7.97
C GLY A 277 -40.07 -9.23 8.92
N LEU A 278 -39.80 -8.80 10.16
CA LEU A 278 -40.83 -8.46 11.14
C LEU A 278 -41.67 -7.25 10.69
N ILE A 279 -41.02 -6.20 10.20
CA ILE A 279 -41.70 -5.00 9.67
C ILE A 279 -42.59 -5.38 8.49
N GLN A 280 -42.11 -6.22 7.58
CA GLN A 280 -42.90 -6.67 6.43
C GLN A 280 -44.14 -7.45 6.87
N THR A 281 -44.00 -8.33 7.86
CA THR A 281 -45.11 -9.09 8.44
C THR A 281 -46.16 -8.17 9.08
N GLN A 282 -45.71 -7.12 9.78
CA GLN A 282 -46.60 -6.11 10.36
C GLN A 282 -47.32 -5.30 9.28
N LEU A 283 -46.63 -4.90 8.21
CA LEU A 283 -47.24 -4.21 7.07
C LEU A 283 -48.33 -5.06 6.41
N ASP A 284 -48.09 -6.35 6.24
CA ASP A 284 -49.08 -7.27 5.68
C ASP A 284 -50.32 -7.41 6.61
N SER A 285 -50.10 -7.49 7.93
CA SER A 285 -51.19 -7.50 8.93
C SER A 285 -52.01 -6.21 8.92
N ILE A 286 -51.35 -5.05 8.81
CA ILE A 286 -52.01 -3.74 8.71
C ILE A 286 -52.84 -3.67 7.43
N LYS A 287 -52.29 -4.14 6.31
CA LYS A 287 -52.99 -4.17 5.03
C LYS A 287 -54.25 -5.05 5.10
N ASN A 288 -54.15 -6.23 5.71
CA ASN A 288 -55.31 -7.10 5.94
C ASN A 288 -56.35 -6.43 6.85
N SER A 289 -55.91 -5.75 7.91
CA SER A 289 -56.81 -5.01 8.81
C SER A 289 -57.52 -3.85 8.09
N SER A 290 -56.82 -3.15 7.18
CA SER A 290 -57.41 -2.12 6.33
C SER A 290 -58.50 -2.70 5.43
N THR A 291 -58.25 -3.83 4.78
CA THR A 291 -59.27 -4.46 3.90
C THR A 291 -60.51 -4.93 4.67
N LEU A 292 -60.33 -5.36 5.92
CA LEU A 292 -61.44 -5.70 6.82
C LEU A 292 -62.24 -4.45 7.21
N LEU A 293 -61.56 -3.35 7.53
CA LEU A 293 -62.17 -2.05 7.83
C LEU A 293 -63.01 -1.53 6.65
N ASP A 294 -62.50 -1.63 5.43
CA ASP A 294 -63.23 -1.25 4.22
C ASP A 294 -64.51 -2.10 4.04
N SER A 295 -64.40 -3.41 4.28
CA SER A 295 -65.53 -4.33 4.22
C SER A 295 -66.59 -4.03 5.29
N LEU A 296 -66.17 -3.70 6.51
CA LEU A 296 -67.06 -3.28 7.60
C LEU A 296 -67.74 -1.95 7.29
N ASN A 297 -67.01 -0.97 6.76
CA ASN A 297 -67.58 0.32 6.36
C ASN A 297 -68.64 0.14 5.26
N GLN A 298 -68.42 -0.77 4.32
CA GLN A 298 -69.39 -1.09 3.28
C GLN A 298 -70.66 -1.72 3.89
N LEU A 299 -70.51 -2.65 4.84
CA LEU A 299 -71.65 -3.26 5.55
C LEU A 299 -72.43 -2.22 6.37
N VAL A 300 -71.75 -1.30 7.04
CA VAL A 300 -72.39 -0.20 7.79
C VAL A 300 -73.20 0.68 6.84
N ALA A 301 -72.63 1.04 5.68
CA ALA A 301 -73.34 1.84 4.67
C ALA A 301 -74.59 1.12 4.13
N GLU A 302 -74.53 -0.21 3.96
CA GLU A 302 -75.67 -1.02 3.55
C GLU A 302 -76.76 -1.05 4.64
N LYS A 303 -76.38 -1.24 5.91
CA LYS A 303 -77.32 -1.20 7.04
C LYS A 303 -77.96 0.17 7.23
N GLN A 304 -77.22 1.25 6.98
CA GLN A 304 -77.77 2.61 6.99
C GLN A 304 -78.83 2.80 5.91
N LYS A 305 -78.61 2.29 4.68
CA LYS A 305 -79.62 2.31 3.62
C LYS A 305 -80.87 1.52 4.01
N GLU A 306 -80.70 0.35 4.62
CA GLU A 306 -81.82 -0.49 5.08
C GLU A 306 -82.66 0.23 6.16
N LEU A 307 -81.99 0.85 7.14
CA LEU A 307 -82.63 1.68 8.17
C LEU A 307 -83.40 2.86 7.57
N GLN A 308 -82.81 3.55 6.58
CA GLN A 308 -83.47 4.66 5.90
C GLN A 308 -84.72 4.20 5.12
N ALA A 309 -84.67 3.03 4.50
CA ALA A 309 -85.83 2.43 3.84
C ALA A 309 -86.94 2.07 4.85
N GLN A 310 -86.58 1.50 6.00
CA GLN A 310 -87.54 1.23 7.08
C GLN A 310 -88.17 2.51 7.64
N GLN A 311 -87.37 3.56 7.84
CA GLN A 311 -87.90 4.86 8.30
C GLN A 311 -88.89 5.46 7.31
N ASN A 312 -88.59 5.38 6.00
CA ASN A 312 -89.52 5.82 4.97
C ASN A 312 -90.81 4.99 4.96
N LEU A 313 -90.73 3.68 5.17
CA LEU A 313 -91.90 2.82 5.29
C LEU A 313 -92.77 3.19 6.50
N ILE A 314 -92.15 3.43 7.66
CA ILE A 314 -92.84 3.88 8.88
C ILE A 314 -93.53 5.23 8.63
N ASN A 315 -92.85 6.18 8.01
CA ASN A 315 -93.42 7.49 7.68
C ASN A 315 -94.64 7.36 6.75
N ASN A 316 -94.56 6.50 5.73
CA ASN A 316 -95.67 6.23 4.83
C ASN A 316 -96.84 5.55 5.55
N GLN A 317 -96.57 4.60 6.45
CA GLN A 317 -97.62 3.98 7.28
C GLN A 317 -98.28 5.01 8.19
N GLY A 318 -97.52 5.94 8.77
CA GLY A 318 -98.03 7.06 9.55
C GLY A 318 -98.99 7.95 8.77
N GLN A 319 -98.68 8.24 7.49
CA GLN A 319 -99.59 8.97 6.59
C GLN A 319 -100.87 8.20 6.29
N VAL A 320 -100.78 6.89 6.02
CA VAL A 320 -101.97 6.04 5.78
C VAL A 320 -102.84 5.96 7.04
N ILE A 321 -102.24 5.90 8.22
CA ILE A 321 -102.97 5.89 9.50
C ILE A 321 -103.73 7.21 9.67
N THR A 322 -103.07 8.35 9.43
CA THR A 322 -103.72 9.67 9.53
C THR A 322 -104.84 9.86 8.50
N GLU A 323 -104.69 9.36 7.27
CA GLU A 323 -105.77 9.33 6.28
C GLU A 323 -106.96 8.46 6.75
N LYS A 324 -106.68 7.27 7.30
CA LYS A 324 -107.72 6.39 7.86
C LYS A 324 -108.42 7.03 9.05
N GLU A 325 -107.71 7.68 9.96
CA GLU A 325 -108.30 8.43 11.07
C GLU A 325 -109.23 9.52 10.56
N SER A 326 -108.82 10.29 9.55
CA SER A 326 -109.67 11.31 8.94
C SER A 326 -110.94 10.72 8.31
N THR A 327 -110.83 9.54 7.69
CA THR A 327 -111.95 8.81 7.09
C THR A 327 -112.91 8.30 8.15
N ILE A 328 -112.39 7.75 9.26
CA ILE A 328 -113.17 7.30 10.40
C ILE A 328 -113.93 8.48 11.02
N LEU A 329 -113.27 9.62 11.22
CA LEU A 329 -113.93 10.83 11.74
C LEU A 329 -115.03 11.34 10.79
N GLN A 330 -114.82 11.31 9.47
CA GLN A 330 -115.87 11.64 8.50
C GLN A 330 -117.05 10.64 8.54
N GLN A 331 -116.77 9.34 8.67
CA GLN A 331 -117.81 8.32 8.82
C GLN A 331 -118.60 8.52 10.11
N GLN A 332 -117.93 8.78 11.23
CA GLN A 332 -118.59 9.11 12.50
C GLN A 332 -119.46 10.35 12.35
N ARG A 333 -118.98 11.41 11.68
CA ARG A 333 -119.79 12.61 11.41
C ARG A 333 -121.03 12.29 10.56
N LYS A 334 -120.90 11.45 9.55
CA LYS A 334 -122.05 10.96 8.76
C LYS A 334 -123.02 10.18 9.64
N TRP A 335 -122.52 9.25 10.47
CA TRP A 335 -123.34 8.51 11.43
C TRP A 335 -124.10 9.43 12.39
N TYR A 336 -123.45 10.47 12.94
CA TYR A 336 -124.11 11.46 13.79
C TYR A 336 -125.20 12.24 13.04
N ILE A 337 -124.96 12.69 11.81
CA ILE A 337 -125.97 13.39 11.00
C ILE A 337 -127.15 12.46 10.69
N THR A 338 -126.89 11.21 10.30
CA THR A 338 -127.94 10.22 10.05
C THR A 338 -128.73 9.91 11.31
N LEU A 339 -128.08 9.80 12.46
CA LEU A 339 -128.72 9.61 13.76
C LEU A 339 -129.61 10.80 14.14
N ILE A 340 -129.16 12.03 13.90
CA ILE A 340 -129.96 13.25 14.12
C ILE A 340 -131.17 13.29 13.19
N LEU A 341 -131.00 12.95 11.91
CA LEU A 341 -132.12 12.83 10.94
C LEU A 341 -133.12 11.74 11.36
N LEU A 342 -132.63 10.58 11.77
CA LEU A 342 -133.46 9.49 12.29
C LEU A 342 -134.21 9.91 13.55
N LEU A 343 -133.56 10.62 14.48
CA LEU A 343 -134.20 11.18 15.68
C LEU A 343 -135.22 12.27 15.33
N GLY A 344 -134.99 13.07 14.29
CA GLY A 344 -135.96 14.05 13.78
C GLY A 344 -137.19 13.42 13.12
N VAL A 345 -137.00 12.37 12.32
CA VAL A 345 -138.10 11.58 11.74
C VAL A 345 -138.85 10.82 12.85
N LEU A 346 -138.12 10.24 13.80
CA LEU A 346 -138.67 9.54 14.95
C LEU A 346 -139.43 10.51 15.86
N SER A 347 -138.96 11.73 16.10
CA SER A 347 -139.69 12.74 16.89
C SER A 347 -140.95 13.22 16.18
N SER A 348 -140.92 13.36 14.85
CA SER A 348 -142.10 13.71 14.03
C SER A 348 -143.16 12.59 14.01
N LEU A 349 -142.72 11.33 13.90
CA LEU A 349 -143.59 10.15 14.02
C LEU A 349 -144.10 9.95 15.45
N ILE A 350 -143.29 10.23 16.47
CA ILE A 350 -143.67 10.21 17.89
C ILE A 350 -144.66 11.34 18.18
N PHE A 351 -144.52 12.54 17.62
CA PHE A 351 -145.47 13.64 17.80
C PHE A 351 -146.83 13.34 17.14
N ALA A 352 -146.81 12.73 15.94
CA ALA A 352 -148.03 12.24 15.27
C ALA A 352 -148.66 11.03 16.01
N SER A 353 -147.84 10.16 16.61
CA SER A 353 -148.30 8.98 17.35
C SER A 353 -148.79 9.32 18.76
N ILE A 354 -148.15 10.24 19.51
CA ILE A 354 -148.54 10.66 20.87
C ILE A 354 -149.92 11.36 20.86
N SER A 355 -150.25 12.07 19.77
CA SER A 355 -151.58 12.66 19.55
C SER A 355 -152.67 11.61 19.30
N TYR A 356 -152.31 10.41 18.84
CA TYR A 356 -153.23 9.29 18.55
C TYR A 356 -153.31 8.25 19.68
N THR A 357 -152.23 8.02 20.43
CA THR A 357 -152.11 6.88 21.37
C THR A 357 -152.30 7.23 22.85
N THR A 358 -152.48 8.51 23.21
CA THR A 358 -152.97 8.93 24.54
C THR A 358 -154.35 8.35 24.89
N LYS A 359 -155.05 7.72 23.93
CA LYS A 359 -156.38 7.11 24.11
C LYS A 359 -156.39 5.58 24.31
N ARG A 360 -155.26 4.84 24.26
CA ARG A 360 -155.32 3.35 24.23
C ARG A 360 -154.25 2.57 25.02
N ARG A 361 -153.89 3.02 26.23
CA ARG A 361 -153.36 2.20 27.34
C ARG A 361 -151.99 1.51 27.09
N MET A 362 -151.03 1.60 27.99
CA MET A 362 -150.94 0.73 29.18
C MET A 362 -151.43 -0.70 28.94
N ASN A 363 -150.50 -1.62 28.66
CA ASN A 363 -150.37 -2.96 29.25
C ASN A 363 -149.71 -3.93 28.27
N LEU A 364 -148.37 -4.03 28.33
CA LEU A 364 -147.64 -5.24 28.77
C LEU A 364 -146.17 -5.22 28.28
N ARG A 365 -145.27 -4.92 29.24
CA ARG A 365 -143.85 -5.32 29.47
C ARG A 365 -143.04 -5.90 28.30
N LEU A 366 -141.81 -5.49 27.98
CA LEU A 366 -140.73 -4.84 28.76
C LEU A 366 -140.33 -5.60 30.03
N GLU A 367 -139.62 -6.72 29.86
CA GLU A 367 -138.75 -7.36 30.87
C GLU A 367 -137.89 -8.43 30.16
N ASN A 368 -136.69 -8.06 29.66
CA ASN A 368 -135.47 -8.91 29.56
C ASN A 368 -134.44 -8.37 28.55
N LEU A 369 -133.69 -7.32 28.92
CA LEU A 369 -132.43 -6.94 28.23
C LEU A 369 -131.49 -6.20 29.20
N VAL A 370 -131.24 -6.80 30.37
CA VAL A 370 -130.25 -6.31 31.36
C VAL A 370 -129.27 -7.41 31.80
N GLU A 371 -129.47 -8.68 31.44
CA GLU A 371 -128.59 -9.78 31.91
C GLU A 371 -127.38 -10.10 31.02
N GLU A 372 -127.30 -9.61 29.78
CA GLU A 372 -126.20 -9.98 28.87
C GLU A 372 -124.97 -9.05 29.00
N ARG A 373 -125.18 -7.76 29.29
CA ARG A 373 -124.12 -6.75 29.33
C ARG A 373 -123.22 -6.81 30.58
N THR A 374 -123.64 -7.53 31.62
CA THR A 374 -122.92 -7.65 32.90
C THR A 374 -121.86 -8.76 32.87
N ARG A 375 -121.94 -9.72 31.93
CA ARG A 375 -120.94 -10.81 31.79
C ARG A 375 -119.70 -10.39 30.98
N GLU A 376 -119.85 -9.59 29.93
CA GLU A 376 -118.72 -9.14 29.09
C GLU A 376 -117.76 -8.18 29.82
N LEU A 377 -118.29 -7.33 30.72
CA LEU A 377 -117.50 -6.37 31.49
C LEU A 377 -116.58 -7.04 32.54
N ASN A 378 -116.95 -8.21 33.05
CA ASN A 378 -116.13 -8.94 34.04
C ASN A 378 -115.00 -9.74 33.38
N ALA A 379 -115.23 -10.33 32.19
CA ALA A 379 -114.22 -11.10 31.47
C ALA A 379 -113.06 -10.22 30.92
N SER A 380 -113.38 -9.01 30.44
CA SER A 380 -112.36 -8.06 29.98
C SER A 380 -111.47 -7.56 31.12
N ARG A 381 -112.04 -7.39 32.33
CA ARG A 381 -111.32 -6.88 33.51
C ARG A 381 -110.29 -7.88 34.05
N GLU A 382 -110.58 -9.18 34.04
CA GLU A 382 -109.61 -10.22 34.44
C GLU A 382 -108.44 -10.33 33.45
N HIS A 383 -108.70 -10.19 32.15
CA HIS A 383 -107.65 -10.27 31.12
C HIS A 383 -106.61 -9.14 31.26
N PHE A 384 -107.05 -7.90 31.46
CA PHE A 384 -106.14 -6.76 31.65
C PHE A 384 -105.34 -6.86 32.96
N LYS A 385 -105.96 -7.35 34.04
CA LYS A 385 -105.26 -7.58 35.31
C LYS A 385 -104.14 -8.62 35.14
N ASN A 386 -104.38 -9.68 34.38
CA ASN A 386 -103.39 -10.71 34.10
C ASN A 386 -102.20 -10.18 33.26
N LEU A 387 -102.46 -9.38 32.22
CA LEU A 387 -101.42 -8.75 31.40
C LEU A 387 -100.52 -7.80 32.21
N PHE A 388 -101.09 -7.03 33.14
CA PHE A 388 -100.32 -6.14 34.02
C PHE A 388 -99.40 -6.92 34.96
N GLU A 389 -99.92 -7.96 35.63
CA GLU A 389 -99.20 -8.76 36.62
C GLU A 389 -98.04 -9.58 36.04
N ASN A 390 -98.18 -10.04 34.80
CA ASN A 390 -97.21 -10.90 34.12
C ASN A 390 -96.28 -10.16 33.15
N SER A 391 -96.36 -8.83 33.08
CA SER A 391 -95.43 -8.03 32.28
C SER A 391 -93.99 -8.15 32.82
N PRO A 392 -92.98 -8.33 31.94
CA PRO A 392 -91.58 -8.39 32.35
C PRO A 392 -91.01 -7.02 32.74
N VAL A 393 -91.70 -5.93 32.41
CA VAL A 393 -91.31 -4.56 32.79
C VAL A 393 -91.92 -4.22 34.15
N ALA A 394 -91.12 -3.67 35.05
CA ALA A 394 -91.60 -3.21 36.35
C ALA A 394 -92.58 -2.05 36.15
N MET A 395 -93.81 -2.19 36.62
CA MET A 395 -94.87 -1.18 36.48
C MET A 395 -95.57 -0.92 37.81
N ILE A 396 -95.78 0.36 38.12
CA ILE A 396 -96.45 0.83 39.33
C ILE A 396 -97.56 1.79 38.92
N GLU A 397 -98.79 1.52 39.36
CA GLU A 397 -99.91 2.44 39.24
C GLU A 397 -100.00 3.32 40.49
N LEU A 398 -100.00 4.62 40.29
CA LEU A 398 -100.00 5.66 41.32
C LEU A 398 -101.26 6.52 41.17
N ASN A 399 -101.81 6.95 42.30
CA ASN A 399 -102.87 7.93 42.36
C ASN A 399 -102.32 9.19 43.02
N PHE A 400 -102.44 10.28 42.27
CA PHE A 400 -102.02 11.62 42.69
C PHE A 400 -103.20 12.58 42.81
N SER A 401 -104.45 12.10 42.80
CA SER A 401 -105.62 12.98 42.80
C SER A 401 -105.73 13.83 44.07
N ALA A 402 -105.24 13.32 45.20
CA ALA A 402 -105.19 14.05 46.46
C ALA A 402 -104.11 15.16 46.51
N LEU A 403 -103.16 15.20 45.56
CA LEU A 403 -102.21 16.31 45.44
C LEU A 403 -102.88 17.64 45.03
N LYS A 404 -104.13 17.60 44.53
CA LYS A 404 -104.92 18.82 44.30
C LYS A 404 -105.29 19.54 45.59
N ASP A 405 -105.45 18.79 46.67
CA ASP A 405 -105.78 19.33 47.99
C ASP A 405 -104.53 19.69 48.81
N PHE A 406 -103.33 19.40 48.27
CA PHE A 406 -102.06 19.76 48.89
C PHE A 406 -101.76 21.25 48.70
N SER A 407 -101.51 21.96 49.81
CA SER A 407 -101.03 23.33 49.75
C SER A 407 -99.57 23.35 49.34
N TRP A 408 -99.32 23.75 48.11
CA TRP A 408 -97.97 23.88 47.56
C TRP A 408 -97.17 25.05 48.18
N GLN A 409 -97.66 25.77 49.19
CA GLN A 409 -96.94 26.94 49.73
C GLN A 409 -95.69 26.54 50.55
N SER A 410 -94.54 27.13 50.20
CA SER A 410 -93.40 27.29 51.11
C SER A 410 -93.66 28.49 52.02
N ASP A 411 -93.06 28.51 53.23
CA ASP A 411 -93.26 29.54 54.27
C ASP A 411 -93.01 30.99 53.77
N ASN A 412 -92.41 31.16 52.59
CA ASN A 412 -92.08 32.46 51.98
C ASN A 412 -92.86 32.84 50.70
N GLY A 413 -93.87 32.08 50.28
CA GLY A 413 -94.83 32.51 49.23
C GLY A 413 -94.37 32.40 47.76
N LYS A 414 -95.16 31.67 46.96
CA LYS A 414 -94.97 31.19 45.57
C LYS A 414 -93.85 30.14 45.38
N VAL A 415 -94.25 29.00 44.82
CA VAL A 415 -93.32 27.91 44.46
C VAL A 415 -92.66 28.23 43.15
N ASP A 416 -91.37 28.54 43.22
CA ASP A 416 -90.47 28.39 42.09
C ASP A 416 -89.55 27.19 42.39
N ILE A 417 -89.76 26.10 41.65
CA ILE A 417 -89.02 24.84 41.81
C ILE A 417 -87.54 25.04 41.46
N ASP A 418 -87.23 26.01 40.59
CA ASP A 418 -85.87 26.24 40.09
C ASP A 418 -85.02 27.06 41.07
N SER A 419 -85.63 27.96 41.86
CA SER A 419 -84.91 28.81 42.82
C SER A 419 -84.87 28.27 44.27
N MET A 420 -85.57 27.18 44.57
CA MET A 420 -85.66 26.60 45.91
C MET A 420 -84.36 25.89 46.31
N SER A 421 -83.98 25.91 47.60
CA SER A 421 -82.83 25.13 48.08
C SER A 421 -83.14 23.62 48.09
N ASN A 422 -82.10 22.78 48.11
CA ASN A 422 -82.27 21.32 48.15
C ASN A 422 -82.97 20.85 49.43
N GLU A 423 -82.71 21.49 50.58
CA GLU A 423 -83.32 21.14 51.87
C GLU A 423 -84.81 21.52 51.92
N GLU A 424 -85.16 22.73 51.46
CA GLU A 424 -86.56 23.18 51.38
C GLU A 424 -87.39 22.32 50.43
N PHE A 425 -86.83 21.99 49.25
CA PHE A 425 -87.50 21.15 48.27
C PHE A 425 -87.69 19.71 48.80
N SER A 426 -86.69 19.17 49.51
CA SER A 426 -86.79 17.86 50.16
C SER A 426 -87.93 17.80 51.17
N ALA A 427 -88.05 18.83 52.02
CA ALA A 427 -89.08 18.90 53.05
C ALA A 427 -90.49 19.06 52.45
N LEU A 428 -90.64 19.90 51.42
CA LEU A 428 -91.89 20.07 50.68
C LEU A 428 -92.32 18.77 49.99
N MET A 429 -91.37 18.08 49.34
CA MET A 429 -91.65 16.84 48.62
C MET A 429 -92.01 15.69 49.56
N SER A 430 -91.37 15.60 50.73
CA SER A 430 -91.73 14.61 51.76
C SER A 430 -93.20 14.76 52.21
N ARG A 431 -93.67 16.01 52.32
CA ARG A 431 -95.07 16.33 52.64
C ARG A 431 -96.02 16.13 51.46
N ALA A 432 -95.57 16.32 50.23
CA ALA A 432 -96.40 16.09 49.05
C ALA A 432 -96.57 14.59 48.77
N LEU A 433 -95.51 13.79 48.93
CA LEU A 433 -95.54 12.35 48.69
C LEU A 433 -96.49 11.60 49.63
N THR A 434 -96.81 12.11 50.82
CA THR A 434 -97.85 11.53 51.69
C THR A 434 -99.28 11.65 51.13
N TYR A 435 -99.50 12.52 50.13
CA TYR A 435 -100.76 12.63 49.38
C TYR A 435 -100.76 11.80 48.10
N SER A 436 -99.66 11.08 47.81
CA SER A 436 -99.61 10.10 46.73
C SER A 436 -99.90 8.70 47.30
N ARG A 437 -100.67 7.90 46.56
CA ARG A 437 -100.99 6.53 46.95
C ARG A 437 -100.62 5.58 45.82
N VAL A 438 -99.85 4.55 46.14
CA VAL A 438 -99.69 3.43 45.21
C VAL A 438 -101.04 2.72 45.11
N VAL A 439 -101.58 2.62 43.90
CA VAL A 439 -102.85 1.95 43.59
C VAL A 439 -102.63 0.48 43.32
N ASP A 440 -101.58 0.18 42.55
CA ASP A 440 -101.18 -1.18 42.24
C ASP A 440 -99.70 -1.27 41.82
N ALA A 441 -99.10 -2.46 41.88
CA ALA A 441 -97.75 -2.70 41.38
C ALA A 441 -97.61 -4.15 40.90
N ASN A 442 -96.96 -4.38 39.76
CA ASN A 442 -96.83 -5.73 39.22
C ASN A 442 -95.65 -6.51 39.84
N ASN A 443 -95.63 -7.83 39.63
CA ASN A 443 -94.60 -8.70 40.19
C ASN A 443 -93.16 -8.31 39.78
N ALA A 444 -92.96 -7.76 38.58
CA ALA A 444 -91.66 -7.27 38.13
C ALA A 444 -91.17 -6.07 38.96
N ALA A 445 -92.07 -5.15 39.36
CA ALA A 445 -91.73 -4.04 40.24
C ALA A 445 -91.35 -4.50 41.65
N ILE A 446 -92.08 -5.48 42.20
CA ILE A 446 -91.78 -6.05 43.53
C ILE A 446 -90.38 -6.67 43.55
N LYS A 447 -90.04 -7.46 42.52
CA LYS A 447 -88.72 -8.08 42.37
C LYS A 447 -87.61 -7.06 42.16
N LEU A 448 -87.82 -6.06 41.30
CA LEU A 448 -86.82 -5.05 40.97
C LEU A 448 -86.34 -4.28 42.21
N PHE A 449 -87.27 -3.91 43.10
CA PHE A 449 -86.93 -3.16 44.31
C PHE A 449 -86.61 -4.04 45.53
N GLY A 450 -86.75 -5.37 45.41
CA GLY A 450 -86.39 -6.33 46.47
C GLY A 450 -87.40 -6.41 47.62
N TYR A 451 -88.68 -6.13 47.37
CA TYR A 451 -89.72 -6.23 48.41
C TYR A 451 -90.14 -7.69 48.63
N ALA A 452 -90.50 -8.03 49.87
CA ALA A 452 -90.86 -9.40 50.25
C ALA A 452 -92.18 -9.85 49.58
N ASP A 453 -93.16 -8.96 49.52
CA ASP A 453 -94.41 -9.18 48.82
C ASP A 453 -95.03 -7.85 48.37
N LYS A 454 -96.10 -7.95 47.57
CA LYS A 454 -96.85 -6.82 47.04
C LYS A 454 -97.49 -5.98 48.15
N LYS A 455 -97.85 -6.56 49.28
CA LYS A 455 -98.48 -5.83 50.39
C LYS A 455 -97.46 -4.92 51.08
N ASP A 456 -96.23 -5.40 51.30
CA ASP A 456 -95.15 -4.59 51.89
C ASP A 456 -94.75 -3.40 50.98
N PHE A 457 -94.75 -3.59 49.67
CA PHE A 457 -94.51 -2.49 48.72
C PHE A 457 -95.58 -1.41 48.78
N MET A 458 -96.84 -1.81 48.87
CA MET A 458 -98.00 -0.92 48.87
C MET A 458 -98.15 -0.15 50.19
N GLU A 459 -97.83 -0.79 51.31
CA GLU A 459 -97.91 -0.17 52.65
C GLU A 459 -96.66 0.66 52.99
N ASN A 460 -95.49 0.28 52.47
CA ASN A 460 -94.20 0.95 52.75
C ASN A 460 -93.40 1.29 51.49
N PRO A 461 -93.96 2.06 50.53
CA PRO A 461 -93.24 2.43 49.31
C PRO A 461 -92.01 3.30 49.57
N SER A 462 -91.93 3.94 50.74
CA SER A 462 -90.83 4.81 51.16
C SER A 462 -89.50 4.09 51.45
N LYS A 463 -89.49 2.75 51.62
CA LYS A 463 -88.25 1.99 51.94
C LYS A 463 -87.20 2.06 50.83
N THR A 464 -87.60 2.16 49.57
CA THR A 464 -86.69 2.28 48.41
C THR A 464 -86.74 3.65 47.72
N LEU A 465 -87.63 4.53 48.19
CA LEU A 465 -87.70 5.95 47.81
C LEU A 465 -86.81 6.78 48.77
N THR A 466 -85.51 6.49 48.80
CA THR A 466 -84.55 7.28 49.59
C THR A 466 -84.25 8.63 48.93
N PHE A 467 -84.09 9.69 49.74
CA PHE A 467 -83.97 11.11 49.32
C PHE A 467 -82.66 11.50 48.59
N GLN A 468 -81.87 10.52 48.11
CA GLN A 468 -80.55 10.79 47.51
C GLN A 468 -80.61 11.39 46.10
N SER A 469 -81.79 11.47 45.47
CA SER A 469 -81.97 11.95 44.10
C SER A 469 -82.97 13.11 44.01
N LEU A 470 -82.74 14.17 44.78
CA LEU A 470 -83.53 15.42 44.74
C LEU A 470 -83.75 15.98 43.32
N VAL A 471 -82.81 15.73 42.40
CA VAL A 471 -82.89 16.11 40.98
C VAL A 471 -84.03 15.38 40.23
N ASP A 472 -84.29 14.12 40.57
CA ASP A 472 -85.32 13.30 39.92
C ASP A 472 -86.71 13.74 40.37
N TYR A 473 -86.86 14.06 41.66
CA TYR A 473 -88.11 14.58 42.23
C TYR A 473 -88.43 15.99 41.72
N ARG A 474 -87.42 16.84 41.46
CA ARG A 474 -87.63 18.13 40.77
C ARG A 474 -88.18 17.92 39.37
N SER A 475 -87.62 16.95 38.64
CA SER A 475 -88.08 16.61 37.29
C SER A 475 -89.52 16.08 37.32
N LEU A 476 -89.86 15.16 38.23
CA LEU A 476 -91.23 14.66 38.43
C LEU A 476 -92.22 15.75 38.85
N ALA A 477 -91.81 16.65 39.76
CA ALA A 477 -92.64 17.78 40.17
C ALA A 477 -92.93 18.70 38.98
N LYS A 478 -91.92 19.03 38.17
CA LYS A 478 -92.10 19.82 36.94
C LYS A 478 -93.09 19.16 35.97
N LEU A 479 -93.01 17.84 35.80
CA LEU A 479 -93.95 17.10 34.93
C LEU A 479 -95.40 17.23 35.40
N TYR A 480 -95.62 17.12 36.72
CA TYR A 480 -96.92 17.33 37.34
C TYR A 480 -97.41 18.79 37.17
N PHE A 481 -96.58 19.78 37.48
CA PHE A 481 -96.95 21.21 37.37
C PHE A 481 -97.16 21.68 35.93
N ASN A 482 -96.41 21.13 34.98
CA ASN A 482 -96.54 21.46 33.55
C ASN A 482 -97.63 20.64 32.83
N ASN A 483 -98.40 19.83 33.58
CA ASN A 483 -99.49 19.00 33.08
C ASN A 483 -99.08 18.05 31.93
N GLN A 484 -97.85 17.51 32.01
CA GLN A 484 -97.31 16.63 30.98
C GLN A 484 -97.75 15.18 31.22
N PRO A 485 -98.52 14.56 30.31
CA PRO A 485 -99.06 13.23 30.53
C PRO A 485 -98.05 12.10 30.27
N LEU A 486 -96.91 12.38 29.63
CA LEU A 486 -95.88 11.41 29.30
C LEU A 486 -94.47 12.00 29.50
N ALA A 487 -93.58 11.25 30.15
CA ALA A 487 -92.17 11.62 30.27
C ALA A 487 -91.25 10.42 30.48
N LYS A 488 -89.96 10.59 30.15
CA LYS A 488 -88.91 9.59 30.34
C LYS A 488 -87.65 10.23 30.92
N PHE A 489 -87.08 9.65 31.97
CA PHE A 489 -85.85 10.14 32.58
C PHE A 489 -85.02 9.02 33.23
N GLU A 490 -83.69 9.15 33.21
CA GLU A 490 -82.78 8.25 33.92
C GLU A 490 -82.74 8.62 35.41
N THR A 491 -82.59 7.62 36.26
CA THR A 491 -82.67 7.79 37.70
C THR A 491 -81.83 6.74 38.41
N THR A 492 -81.44 7.04 39.65
CA THR A 492 -80.71 6.10 40.52
C THR A 492 -81.51 5.83 41.79
N ARG A 493 -81.67 4.57 42.17
CA ARG A 493 -82.45 4.10 43.32
C ARG A 493 -81.66 3.10 44.14
N GLN A 494 -82.08 2.87 45.37
CA GLN A 494 -81.57 1.76 46.18
C GLN A 494 -82.66 0.72 46.42
N THR A 495 -82.32 -0.55 46.32
CA THR A 495 -83.17 -1.66 46.75
C THR A 495 -83.36 -1.65 48.26
N THR A 496 -84.30 -2.44 48.77
CA THR A 496 -84.46 -2.70 50.22
C THR A 496 -83.20 -3.29 50.87
N SER A 497 -82.31 -3.93 50.10
CA SER A 497 -81.02 -4.45 50.55
C SER A 497 -79.88 -3.42 50.51
N GLY A 498 -80.12 -2.21 50.00
CA GLY A 498 -79.13 -1.13 49.87
C GLY A 498 -78.31 -1.15 48.56
N GLU A 499 -78.62 -2.03 47.61
CA GLU A 499 -77.95 -2.07 46.32
C GLU A 499 -78.41 -0.92 45.43
N THR A 500 -77.47 -0.26 44.75
CA THR A 500 -77.78 0.87 43.85
C THR A 500 -78.19 0.36 42.47
N ILE A 501 -79.40 0.70 42.04
CA ILE A 501 -79.95 0.43 40.72
C ILE A 501 -79.96 1.74 39.93
N HIS A 502 -79.41 1.72 38.72
CA HIS A 502 -79.64 2.74 37.71
C HIS A 502 -80.82 2.30 36.84
N ALA A 503 -81.86 3.12 36.75
CA ALA A 503 -83.08 2.78 36.03
C ALA A 503 -83.54 3.93 35.14
N VAL A 504 -84.35 3.61 34.13
CA VAL A 504 -85.07 4.59 33.33
C VAL A 504 -86.54 4.53 33.71
N PHE A 505 -87.10 5.67 34.11
CA PHE A 505 -88.48 5.81 34.53
C PHE A 505 -89.29 6.43 33.40
N GLU A 506 -90.36 5.76 33.01
CA GLU A 506 -91.34 6.22 32.04
C GLU A 506 -92.66 6.50 32.75
N TRP A 507 -93.02 7.78 32.84
CA TRP A 507 -94.24 8.29 33.47
C TRP A 507 -95.34 8.41 32.43
N LEU A 508 -96.52 7.83 32.67
CA LEU A 508 -97.68 7.91 31.79
C LEU A 508 -98.98 8.10 32.59
N VAL A 509 -99.72 9.18 32.34
CA VAL A 509 -101.10 9.35 32.86
C VAL A 509 -102.06 8.60 31.93
N LEU A 510 -102.94 7.75 32.50
CA LEU A 510 -103.84 6.95 31.66
C LEU A 510 -104.90 7.82 30.98
N PRO A 511 -105.30 7.49 29.73
CA PRO A 511 -106.30 8.27 29.00
C PRO A 511 -107.62 8.45 29.76
N GLY A 512 -108.14 9.67 29.81
CA GLY A 512 -109.34 10.04 30.59
C GLY A 512 -109.07 10.49 32.03
N TYR A 513 -107.82 10.35 32.50
CA TYR A 513 -107.38 10.78 33.83
C TYR A 513 -106.36 11.93 33.79
N GLU A 514 -106.14 12.56 32.64
CA GLU A 514 -105.13 13.61 32.43
C GLU A 514 -105.35 14.84 33.32
N ASN A 515 -106.61 15.11 33.67
CA ASN A 515 -106.97 16.24 34.53
C ASN A 515 -107.12 15.85 36.01
N THR A 516 -107.22 14.55 36.33
CA THR A 516 -107.49 14.07 37.70
C THR A 516 -106.28 13.40 38.33
N TYR A 517 -105.37 12.85 37.51
CA TYR A 517 -104.20 12.07 37.93
C TYR A 517 -104.55 10.90 38.88
N GLU A 518 -105.78 10.39 38.81
CA GLU A 518 -106.23 9.27 39.64
C GLU A 518 -105.57 7.94 39.26
N ARG A 519 -105.10 7.84 38.01
CA ARG A 519 -104.42 6.66 37.47
C ARG A 519 -103.20 7.07 36.65
N VAL A 520 -102.02 6.96 37.25
CA VAL A 520 -100.72 7.21 36.62
C VAL A 520 -99.91 5.93 36.63
N LEU A 521 -99.44 5.49 35.47
CA LEU A 521 -98.59 4.34 35.32
C LEU A 521 -97.12 4.78 35.25
N LEU A 522 -96.28 4.19 36.07
CA LEU A 522 -94.83 4.36 36.05
C LEU A 522 -94.19 3.04 35.61
N ALA A 523 -93.60 3.00 34.41
CA ALA A 523 -92.83 1.87 33.93
C ALA A 523 -91.34 2.10 34.20
N ILE A 524 -90.64 1.05 34.63
CA ILE A 524 -89.26 1.13 35.13
C ILE A 524 -88.40 0.06 34.45
N THR A 525 -87.28 0.49 33.87
CA THR A 525 -86.31 -0.40 33.22
C THR A 525 -84.94 -0.29 33.90
N ASP A 526 -84.37 -1.39 34.36
CA ASP A 526 -83.01 -1.44 34.94
C ASP A 526 -81.92 -1.33 33.85
N ILE A 527 -81.00 -0.39 34.01
CA ILE A 527 -79.85 -0.12 33.12
C ILE A 527 -78.50 -0.20 33.86
N THR A 528 -78.47 -0.78 35.06
CA THR A 528 -77.28 -0.85 35.92
C THR A 528 -76.10 -1.56 35.24
N ALA A 529 -76.35 -2.69 34.58
CA ALA A 529 -75.31 -3.43 33.84
C ALA A 529 -74.71 -2.60 32.69
N LEU A 530 -75.55 -1.85 31.98
CA LEU A 530 -75.11 -1.00 30.87
C LEU A 530 -74.17 0.11 31.35
N LYS A 531 -74.51 0.81 32.44
CA LYS A 531 -73.65 1.85 33.05
C LYS A 531 -72.32 1.28 33.55
N LYS A 532 -72.31 0.02 34.03
CA LYS A 532 -71.07 -0.65 34.44
C LYS A 532 -70.14 -0.90 33.26
N TYR A 533 -70.67 -1.43 32.15
CA TYR A 533 -69.87 -1.68 30.94
C TYR A 533 -69.35 -0.39 30.30
N GLU A 534 -70.14 0.68 30.29
CA GLU A 534 -69.71 1.99 29.79
C GLU A 534 -68.51 2.56 30.58
N LYS A 535 -68.52 2.35 31.91
CA LYS A 535 -67.42 2.75 32.79
C LYS A 535 -66.17 1.89 32.60
N GLU A 536 -66.33 0.57 32.41
CA GLU A 536 -65.21 -0.33 32.12
C GLU A 536 -64.59 -0.02 30.75
N LEU A 537 -65.41 0.24 29.73
CA LEU A 537 -64.95 0.60 28.39
C LEU A 537 -64.15 1.90 28.40
N THR A 538 -64.63 2.92 29.11
CA THR A 538 -63.90 4.20 29.28
C THR A 538 -62.54 3.97 29.94
N ARG A 539 -62.46 3.16 31.01
CA ARG A 539 -61.19 2.82 31.65
C ARG A 539 -60.22 2.09 30.72
N HIS A 540 -60.72 1.13 29.93
CA HIS A 540 -59.89 0.42 28.97
C HIS A 540 -59.38 1.34 27.85
N LYS A 541 -60.22 2.27 27.38
CA LYS A 541 -59.83 3.28 26.39
C LYS A 541 -58.72 4.18 26.93
N ASP A 542 -58.90 4.74 28.13
CA ASP A 542 -57.91 5.65 28.75
C ASP A 542 -56.57 4.93 28.94
N HIS A 543 -56.59 3.68 29.39
CA HIS A 543 -55.39 2.87 29.56
C HIS A 543 -54.68 2.56 28.22
N LEU A 544 -55.45 2.28 27.16
CA LEU A 544 -54.88 2.06 25.83
C LEU A 544 -54.26 3.35 25.27
N GLU A 545 -54.89 4.50 25.46
CA GLU A 545 -54.33 5.80 25.04
C GLU A 545 -53.02 6.10 25.77
N GLU A 546 -52.92 5.77 27.06
CA GLU A 546 -51.67 5.88 27.83
C GLU A 546 -50.56 4.99 27.27
N ILE A 547 -50.84 3.71 26.99
CA ILE A 547 -49.88 2.78 26.40
C ILE A 547 -49.42 3.26 25.02
N VAL A 548 -50.35 3.73 24.18
CA VAL A 548 -50.00 4.23 22.84
C VAL A 548 -49.10 5.46 22.95
N LEU A 549 -49.36 6.38 23.88
CA LEU A 549 -48.51 7.54 24.11
C LEU A 549 -47.10 7.13 24.58
N GLU A 550 -46.99 6.19 25.50
CA GLU A 550 -45.71 5.67 25.97
C GLU A 550 -44.92 5.02 24.83
N ARG A 551 -45.56 4.11 24.08
CA ARG A 551 -44.95 3.44 22.92
C ARG A 551 -44.54 4.40 21.82
N THR A 552 -45.34 5.44 21.58
CA THR A 552 -45.01 6.47 20.58
C THR A 552 -43.75 7.24 20.99
N ARG A 553 -43.59 7.59 22.27
CA ARG A 553 -42.35 8.23 22.76
C ARG A 553 -41.14 7.31 22.66
N GLU A 554 -41.29 6.02 22.99
CA GLU A 554 -40.22 5.05 22.82
C GLU A 554 -39.76 4.95 21.36
N ILE A 555 -40.70 4.86 20.42
CA ILE A 555 -40.39 4.77 18.98
C ILE A 555 -39.69 6.04 18.50
N ILE A 556 -40.16 7.23 18.90
CA ILE A 556 -39.51 8.49 18.53
C ILE A 556 -38.06 8.51 19.01
N LYS A 557 -37.84 8.19 20.29
CA LYS A 557 -36.49 8.13 20.87
C LYS A 557 -35.60 7.10 20.17
N LEU A 558 -36.13 5.90 19.92
CA LEU A 558 -35.39 4.84 19.23
C LEU A 558 -35.03 5.24 17.80
N ASN A 559 -35.92 5.95 17.10
CA ASN A 559 -35.68 6.44 15.75
C ASN A 559 -34.62 7.54 15.76
N GLU A 560 -34.64 8.46 16.72
CA GLU A 560 -33.60 9.48 16.93
C GLU A 560 -32.22 8.83 17.15
N ASP A 561 -32.13 7.86 18.05
CA ASP A 561 -30.91 7.09 18.32
C ASP A 561 -30.41 6.34 17.06
N LEU A 562 -31.34 5.75 16.30
CA LEU A 562 -31.04 5.04 15.06
C LEU A 562 -30.54 5.98 13.95
N THR A 563 -31.11 7.19 13.84
CA THR A 563 -30.57 8.21 12.92
C THR A 563 -29.19 8.70 13.34
N SER A 564 -28.94 8.91 14.63
CA SER A 564 -27.63 9.32 15.14
C SER A 564 -26.56 8.26 14.86
N THR A 565 -26.84 7.01 15.20
CA THR A 565 -25.92 5.88 14.97
C THR A 565 -25.68 5.62 13.48
N ASN A 566 -26.68 5.78 12.62
CA ASN A 566 -26.49 5.69 11.17
C ASN A 566 -25.61 6.81 10.62
N ALA A 567 -25.75 8.04 11.14
CA ALA A 567 -24.89 9.16 10.74
C ALA A 567 -23.43 8.90 11.14
N GLU A 568 -23.20 8.43 12.37
CA GLU A 568 -21.86 8.08 12.87
C GLU A 568 -21.24 6.91 12.07
N LEU A 569 -22.03 5.86 11.80
CA LEU A 569 -21.60 4.75 10.94
C LEU A 569 -21.21 5.23 9.55
N LYS A 570 -22.04 6.08 8.93
CA LYS A 570 -21.77 6.64 7.60
C LYS A 570 -20.46 7.41 7.58
N GLN A 571 -20.23 8.26 8.57
CA GLN A 571 -18.97 9.00 8.72
C GLN A 571 -17.77 8.05 8.87
N LYS A 572 -17.88 7.03 9.73
CA LYS A 572 -16.81 6.03 9.92
C LYS A 572 -16.51 5.25 8.64
N THR A 573 -17.51 4.89 7.84
CA THR A 573 -17.29 4.23 6.55
C THR A 573 -16.58 5.13 5.55
N GLU A 574 -16.89 6.42 5.52
CA GLU A 574 -16.22 7.39 4.66
C GLU A 574 -14.74 7.53 5.04
N GLU A 575 -14.46 7.72 6.34
CA GLU A 575 -13.09 7.80 6.89
C GLU A 575 -12.29 6.51 6.59
N LEU A 576 -12.92 5.34 6.75
CA LEU A 576 -12.29 4.06 6.46
C LEU A 576 -11.96 3.92 4.96
N THR A 577 -12.88 4.32 4.09
CA THR A 577 -12.69 4.26 2.63
C THR A 577 -11.53 5.15 2.19
N GLN A 578 -11.47 6.38 2.70
CA GLN A 578 -10.35 7.29 2.44
C GLN A 578 -9.02 6.73 2.97
N THR A 579 -9.03 6.08 4.13
CA THR A 579 -7.83 5.48 4.71
C THR A 579 -7.34 4.29 3.87
N ILE A 580 -8.24 3.44 3.38
CA ILE A 580 -7.91 2.32 2.49
C ILE A 580 -7.31 2.83 1.17
N GLN A 581 -7.88 3.88 0.60
CA GLN A 581 -7.36 4.49 -0.62
C GLN A 581 -5.93 5.01 -0.42
N LYS A 582 -5.71 5.82 0.63
CA LYS A 582 -4.37 6.33 0.99
C LYS A 582 -3.37 5.20 1.24
N LEU A 583 -3.80 4.11 1.88
CA LEU A 583 -2.95 2.95 2.12
C LEU A 583 -2.56 2.25 0.81
N GLY A 584 -3.50 2.10 -0.13
CA GLY A 584 -3.23 1.52 -1.44
C GLY A 584 -2.26 2.36 -2.28
N GLU A 585 -2.41 3.68 -2.24
CA GLU A 585 -1.48 4.62 -2.90
C GLU A 585 -0.06 4.50 -2.31
N ALA A 586 0.07 4.56 -0.97
CA ALA A 586 1.34 4.41 -0.28
C ALA A 586 2.01 3.04 -0.52
N GLN A 587 1.23 1.96 -0.56
CA GLN A 587 1.75 0.62 -0.85
C GLN A 587 2.29 0.51 -2.27
N ASN A 588 1.59 1.07 -3.26
CA ASN A 588 2.08 1.09 -4.65
C ASN A 588 3.37 1.90 -4.78
N GLN A 589 3.47 3.00 -4.05
CA GLN A 589 4.64 3.86 -4.02
C GLN A 589 5.83 3.16 -3.38
N LEU A 590 5.63 2.44 -2.27
CA LEU A 590 6.65 1.60 -1.63
C LEU A 590 7.14 0.48 -2.56
N VAL A 591 6.23 -0.24 -3.21
CA VAL A 591 6.61 -1.30 -4.17
C VAL A 591 7.40 -0.72 -5.35
N ARG A 592 7.04 0.47 -5.83
CA ARG A 592 7.77 1.16 -6.89
C ARG A 592 9.16 1.60 -6.42
N SER A 593 9.27 2.14 -5.21
CA SER A 593 10.53 2.54 -4.57
C SER A 593 11.45 1.34 -4.32
N GLU A 594 10.92 0.23 -3.79
CA GLU A 594 11.69 -0.99 -3.54
C GLU A 594 12.22 -1.62 -4.83
N LYS A 595 11.41 -1.64 -5.90
CA LYS A 595 11.86 -2.06 -7.24
C LYS A 595 12.97 -1.16 -7.77
N LEU A 596 12.87 0.16 -7.58
CA LEU A 596 13.88 1.11 -8.01
C LEU A 596 15.17 0.98 -7.20
N ALA A 597 15.09 0.80 -5.88
CA ALA A 597 16.23 0.58 -5.00
C ALA A 597 16.96 -0.73 -5.31
N SER A 598 16.21 -1.83 -5.51
CA SER A 598 16.76 -3.12 -5.92
C SER A 598 17.41 -3.06 -7.30
N LEU A 599 16.76 -2.38 -8.24
CA LEU A 599 17.34 -2.12 -9.56
C LEU A 599 18.62 -1.30 -9.41
N GLY A 600 18.64 -0.30 -8.53
CA GLY A 600 19.80 0.57 -8.34
C GLY A 600 21.04 -0.14 -7.80
N MET A 601 20.85 -1.00 -6.79
CA MET A 601 21.95 -1.76 -6.18
C MET A 601 22.62 -2.75 -7.17
N LEU A 602 21.82 -3.40 -8.02
CA LEU A 602 22.33 -4.29 -9.07
C LEU A 602 22.97 -3.51 -10.22
N THR A 603 22.42 -2.34 -10.53
CA THR A 603 22.83 -1.54 -11.69
C THR A 603 24.20 -0.88 -11.50
N THR A 604 24.58 -0.47 -10.29
CA THR A 604 25.94 0.06 -10.02
C THR A 604 27.02 -1.00 -10.28
N GLY A 605 26.81 -2.24 -9.85
CA GLY A 605 27.72 -3.36 -10.10
C GLY A 605 27.79 -3.72 -11.59
N ILE A 606 26.63 -3.84 -12.25
CA ILE A 606 26.53 -4.15 -13.68
C ILE A 606 27.17 -3.03 -14.53
N ALA A 607 26.98 -1.76 -14.18
CA ALA A 607 27.59 -0.64 -14.90
C ALA A 607 29.12 -0.71 -14.87
N HIS A 608 29.70 -1.03 -13.72
CA HIS A 608 31.15 -1.25 -13.60
C HIS A 608 31.62 -2.47 -14.41
N GLU A 609 30.88 -3.58 -14.35
CA GLU A 609 31.23 -4.80 -15.10
C GLU A 609 31.03 -4.67 -16.61
N ILE A 610 30.15 -3.78 -17.10
CA ILE A 610 29.98 -3.46 -18.52
C ILE A 610 31.03 -2.44 -19.01
N ASN A 611 31.38 -1.45 -18.18
CA ASN A 611 32.40 -0.45 -18.55
C ASN A 611 33.77 -1.10 -18.79
N ASN A 612 34.13 -2.12 -18.02
CA ASN A 612 35.41 -2.82 -18.16
C ASN A 612 35.63 -3.41 -19.57
N PRO A 613 34.76 -4.30 -20.10
CA PRO A 613 34.89 -4.81 -21.46
C PRO A 613 34.75 -3.71 -22.52
N LEU A 614 33.90 -2.70 -22.33
CA LEU A 614 33.80 -1.57 -23.27
C LEU A 614 35.11 -0.79 -23.39
N ASN A 615 35.80 -0.54 -22.27
CA ASN A 615 37.10 0.13 -22.27
C ASN A 615 38.16 -0.72 -22.98
N TYR A 616 38.17 -2.05 -22.78
CA TYR A 616 39.09 -2.93 -23.50
C TYR A 616 38.85 -2.95 -25.01
N ILE A 617 37.58 -3.00 -25.43
CA ILE A 617 37.23 -2.97 -26.86
C ILE A 617 37.58 -1.60 -27.46
N SER A 618 37.31 -0.51 -26.73
CA SER A 618 37.63 0.85 -27.18
C SER A 618 39.13 1.05 -27.37
N GLY A 619 39.94 0.65 -26.39
CA GLY A 619 41.39 0.72 -26.51
C GLY A 619 41.94 -0.14 -27.65
N SER A 620 41.37 -1.33 -27.84
CA SER A 620 41.75 -2.22 -28.94
C SER A 620 41.37 -1.66 -30.31
N GLN A 621 40.17 -1.06 -30.44
CA GLN A 621 39.70 -0.41 -31.66
C GLN A 621 40.61 0.76 -32.05
N GLN A 622 41.00 1.59 -31.08
CA GLN A 622 41.89 2.74 -31.33
C GLN A 622 43.30 2.31 -31.74
N ALA A 623 43.84 1.26 -31.09
CA ALA A 623 45.13 0.68 -31.46
C ALA A 623 45.10 0.07 -32.88
N LEU A 624 44.05 -0.70 -33.20
CA LEU A 624 43.84 -1.27 -34.54
C LEU A 624 43.69 -0.18 -35.62
N GLY A 625 42.97 0.89 -35.33
CA GLY A 625 42.82 2.03 -36.24
C GLY A 625 44.16 2.73 -36.51
N THR A 626 44.99 2.89 -35.47
CA THR A 626 46.33 3.49 -35.60
C THR A 626 47.26 2.60 -36.45
N LEU A 627 47.29 1.29 -36.17
CA LEU A 627 48.04 0.31 -36.98
C LEU A 627 47.56 0.29 -38.44
N LEU A 628 46.25 0.35 -38.68
CA LEU A 628 45.69 0.39 -40.03
C LEU A 628 46.17 1.63 -40.80
N GLU A 629 46.14 2.81 -40.17
CA GLU A 629 46.63 4.07 -40.75
C GLU A 629 48.14 4.01 -41.04
N GLU A 630 48.95 3.43 -40.14
CA GLU A 630 50.39 3.24 -40.35
C GLU A 630 50.70 2.26 -41.48
N MET A 631 50.02 1.12 -41.53
CA MET A 631 50.13 0.15 -42.63
C MET A 631 49.72 0.78 -43.96
N TRP A 632 48.65 1.58 -43.96
CA TRP A 632 48.18 2.30 -45.15
C TRP A 632 49.21 3.32 -45.67
N LYS A 633 49.84 4.08 -44.76
CA LYS A 633 50.93 5.01 -45.09
C LYS A 633 52.14 4.27 -45.67
N LEU A 634 52.51 3.14 -45.08
CA LEU A 634 53.64 2.33 -45.53
C LEU A 634 53.39 1.74 -46.93
N LEU A 635 52.19 1.16 -47.15
CA LEU A 635 51.77 0.64 -48.45
C LEU A 635 51.78 1.72 -49.54
N ASN A 636 51.25 2.92 -49.27
CA ASN A 636 51.28 4.02 -50.21
C ASN A 636 52.71 4.51 -50.48
N SER A 637 53.58 4.53 -49.47
CA SER A 637 54.99 4.88 -49.65
C SER A 637 55.73 3.91 -50.57
N TYR A 638 55.51 2.59 -50.40
CA TYR A 638 56.04 1.58 -51.31
C TYR A 638 55.47 1.70 -52.72
N ARG A 639 54.16 1.98 -52.84
CA ARG A 639 53.51 2.22 -54.14
C ARG A 639 54.18 3.39 -54.88
N ASP A 640 54.41 4.51 -54.21
CA ASP A 640 55.01 5.70 -54.82
C ASP A 640 56.48 5.44 -55.25
N ILE A 641 57.22 4.62 -54.49
CA ILE A 641 58.58 4.17 -54.84
C ILE A 641 58.59 3.21 -56.05
N ILE A 642 57.62 2.30 -56.12
CA ILE A 642 57.46 1.37 -57.25
C ILE A 642 57.08 2.14 -58.52
N ALA A 643 56.16 3.11 -58.40
CA ALA A 643 55.72 3.96 -59.50
C ALA A 643 56.85 4.82 -60.10
N THR A 644 57.86 5.17 -59.30
CA THR A 644 59.01 5.96 -59.75
C THR A 644 60.15 5.14 -60.38
N LYS A 645 60.14 3.80 -60.28
CA LYS A 645 61.23 2.93 -60.77
C LYS A 645 60.86 1.93 -61.88
N LEU A 646 59.57 1.66 -62.15
CA LEU A 646 59.15 0.69 -63.18
C LEU A 646 58.70 1.34 -64.50
N THR A 647 58.85 0.63 -65.62
CA THR A 647 58.38 1.00 -66.97
C THR A 647 56.87 0.79 -67.17
N SER A 648 56.28 1.60 -68.05
CA SER A 648 54.83 1.84 -68.20
C SER A 648 53.93 0.61 -68.41
N ASP A 649 54.41 -0.51 -68.97
CA ASP A 649 53.57 -1.67 -69.30
C ASP A 649 53.29 -2.60 -68.11
N VAL A 650 54.17 -2.65 -67.10
CA VAL A 650 53.99 -3.48 -65.89
C VAL A 650 53.16 -2.76 -64.83
N LEU A 651 53.26 -1.43 -64.77
CA LEU A 651 52.48 -0.59 -63.85
C LEU A 651 50.97 -0.68 -64.11
N ILE A 652 50.55 -0.68 -65.38
CA ILE A 652 49.12 -0.67 -65.76
C ILE A 652 48.41 -1.96 -65.32
N ASN A 653 49.08 -3.12 -65.37
CA ASN A 653 48.48 -4.40 -64.96
C ASN A 653 48.43 -4.57 -63.42
N ILE A 654 49.41 -4.05 -62.68
CA ILE A 654 49.42 -4.10 -61.21
C ILE A 654 48.45 -3.05 -60.61
N GLU A 655 48.33 -1.86 -61.23
CA GLU A 655 47.45 -0.79 -60.76
C GLU A 655 45.95 -1.08 -60.96
N LYS A 656 45.55 -1.88 -61.95
CA LYS A 656 44.12 -2.10 -62.25
C LYS A 656 43.47 -3.19 -61.41
N GLU A 657 44.12 -4.34 -61.20
CA GLU A 657 43.51 -5.49 -60.50
C GLU A 657 43.83 -5.54 -58.99
N HIS A 658 45.03 -5.15 -58.56
CA HIS A 658 45.42 -5.25 -57.14
C HIS A 658 45.11 -3.99 -56.32
N ASN A 659 45.07 -2.82 -56.96
CA ASN A 659 44.92 -1.53 -56.27
C ASN A 659 43.46 -1.22 -55.89
N GLN A 660 42.48 -1.70 -56.68
CA GLN A 660 41.07 -1.64 -56.29
C GLN A 660 40.81 -2.52 -55.06
N ASN A 661 41.27 -3.78 -55.06
CA ASN A 661 41.12 -4.69 -53.92
C ASN A 661 41.75 -4.18 -52.63
N ILE A 662 42.95 -3.58 -52.68
CA ILE A 662 43.64 -3.05 -51.48
C ILE A 662 42.93 -1.81 -50.92
N ASN A 663 42.48 -0.89 -51.78
CA ASN A 663 41.67 0.26 -51.35
C ASN A 663 40.34 -0.20 -50.74
N ASP A 664 39.62 -1.10 -51.42
CA ASP A 664 38.34 -1.62 -50.95
C ASP A 664 38.48 -2.33 -49.59
N LEU A 665 39.57 -3.08 -49.39
CA LEU A 665 39.87 -3.73 -48.11
C LEU A 665 40.17 -2.72 -47.00
N TYR A 666 40.96 -1.67 -47.28
CA TYR A 666 41.24 -0.59 -46.32
C TYR A 666 39.95 0.14 -45.94
N PHE A 667 39.13 0.55 -46.91
CA PHE A 667 37.86 1.22 -46.63
C PHE A 667 36.90 0.30 -45.88
N SER A 668 36.86 -0.99 -46.20
CA SER A 668 36.05 -1.97 -45.46
C SER A 668 36.50 -2.13 -44.01
N MET A 669 37.82 -2.26 -43.76
CA MET A 669 38.34 -2.33 -42.38
C MET A 669 38.09 -1.03 -41.61
N LYS A 670 38.25 0.12 -42.26
CA LYS A 670 37.95 1.43 -41.66
C LYS A 670 36.47 1.57 -41.31
N PHE A 671 35.58 1.10 -42.20
CA PHE A 671 34.13 1.06 -41.95
C PHE A 671 33.77 0.14 -40.78
N LEU A 672 34.35 -1.06 -40.70
CA LEU A 672 34.13 -1.98 -39.58
C LEU A 672 34.60 -1.38 -38.24
N LEU A 673 35.77 -0.73 -38.21
CA LEU A 673 36.26 -0.04 -37.02
C LEU A 673 35.36 1.12 -36.59
N SER A 674 34.78 1.85 -37.54
CA SER A 674 33.80 2.92 -37.27
C SER A 674 32.47 2.37 -36.74
N ASN A 675 32.01 1.20 -37.22
CA ASN A 675 30.83 0.53 -36.66
C ASN A 675 31.06 0.09 -35.21
N ILE A 676 32.24 -0.44 -34.91
CA ILE A 676 32.62 -0.82 -33.53
C ILE A 676 32.64 0.42 -32.64
N GLU A 677 33.24 1.52 -33.09
CA GLU A 677 33.26 2.80 -32.38
C GLU A 677 31.85 3.32 -32.09
N THR A 678 30.96 3.26 -33.08
CA THR A 678 29.55 3.65 -32.94
C THR A 678 28.84 2.77 -31.90
N GLY A 679 29.08 1.45 -31.93
CA GLY A 679 28.52 0.51 -30.97
C GLY A 679 29.00 0.75 -29.53
N ILE A 680 30.30 1.02 -29.35
CA ILE A 680 30.90 1.34 -28.05
C ILE A 680 30.35 2.66 -27.51
N SER A 681 30.30 3.70 -28.34
CA SER A 681 29.76 5.01 -27.95
C SER A 681 28.31 4.89 -27.45
N ARG A 682 27.51 4.05 -28.13
CA ARG A 682 26.13 3.77 -27.72
C ARG A 682 26.02 2.97 -26.43
N ALA A 683 26.88 1.97 -26.24
CA ALA A 683 26.89 1.21 -24.99
C ALA A 683 27.31 2.10 -23.80
N ASN A 684 28.33 2.95 -24.00
CA ASN A 684 28.74 3.95 -23.01
C ASN A 684 27.64 4.97 -22.70
N SER A 685 26.87 5.41 -23.70
CA SER A 685 25.75 6.33 -23.45
C SER A 685 24.63 5.67 -22.65
N ILE A 686 24.30 4.40 -22.94
CA ILE A 686 23.34 3.62 -22.14
C ILE A 686 23.81 3.51 -20.69
N VAL A 687 25.07 3.13 -20.46
CA VAL A 687 25.64 3.01 -19.11
C VAL A 687 25.70 4.37 -18.40
N LYS A 688 26.03 5.45 -19.11
CA LYS A 688 26.02 6.81 -18.54
C LYS A 688 24.61 7.23 -18.14
N SER A 689 23.61 7.01 -18.99
CA SER A 689 22.20 7.26 -18.66
C SER A 689 21.75 6.43 -17.45
N LEU A 690 22.22 5.19 -17.34
CA LEU A 690 22.00 4.31 -16.20
C LEU A 690 22.59 4.87 -14.90
N ARG A 691 23.83 5.40 -14.92
CA ARG A 691 24.46 6.01 -13.74
C ARG A 691 23.74 7.28 -13.26
N VAL A 692 23.29 8.13 -14.18
CA VAL A 692 22.53 9.33 -13.83
C VAL A 692 21.18 8.96 -13.20
N PHE A 693 20.55 7.87 -13.65
CA PHE A 693 19.34 7.31 -13.02
C PHE A 693 19.55 6.89 -11.55
N LEU A 694 20.78 6.58 -11.13
CA LEU A 694 21.10 6.13 -9.76
C LEU A 694 21.48 7.24 -8.79
N GLY A 695 21.47 8.51 -9.21
CA GLY A 695 21.83 9.63 -8.34
C GLY A 695 23.30 9.67 -7.88
N GLU A 696 24.17 8.80 -8.41
CA GLU A 696 25.60 8.74 -8.05
C GLU A 696 26.43 9.92 -8.61
N SER A 697 25.85 10.77 -9.45
CA SER A 697 26.51 12.03 -9.82
C SER A 697 26.22 13.08 -8.75
N SER A 698 27.13 13.25 -7.79
CA SER A 698 27.20 14.44 -6.96
C SER A 698 27.45 15.66 -7.86
N GLN A 699 26.39 16.22 -8.41
CA GLN A 699 26.49 17.36 -9.31
C GLN A 699 26.56 18.63 -8.47
N GLU A 700 27.68 19.35 -8.57
CA GLU A 700 27.80 20.67 -7.97
C GLU A 700 26.73 21.60 -8.57
N MET A 701 25.88 22.14 -7.71
CA MET A 701 24.90 23.15 -8.10
C MET A 701 25.63 24.48 -8.37
N ALA A 702 25.33 25.10 -9.50
CA ALA A 702 25.93 26.37 -9.89
C ALA A 702 24.89 27.27 -10.55
N GLU A 703 25.16 28.57 -10.57
CA GLU A 703 24.41 29.51 -11.40
C GLU A 703 24.68 29.21 -12.88
N TYR A 704 23.63 28.89 -13.62
CA TYR A 704 23.72 28.43 -14.99
C TYR A 704 22.77 29.19 -15.91
N SER A 705 23.21 29.43 -17.15
CA SER A 705 22.48 30.18 -18.16
C SER A 705 21.87 29.22 -19.19
N ILE A 706 20.54 29.22 -19.30
CA ILE A 706 19.80 28.42 -20.30
C ILE A 706 20.23 28.74 -21.74
N PRO A 707 20.36 30.02 -22.17
CA PRO A 707 20.87 30.32 -23.51
C PRO A 707 22.25 29.71 -23.80
N ASN A 708 23.16 29.72 -22.82
CA ASN A 708 24.47 29.10 -22.98
C ASN A 708 24.39 27.57 -23.10
N ALA A 709 23.48 26.95 -22.35
CA ALA A 709 23.21 25.51 -22.41
C ALA A 709 22.73 25.10 -23.80
N VAL A 710 21.69 25.78 -24.30
CA VAL A 710 21.12 25.56 -25.64
C VAL A 710 22.18 25.78 -26.71
N GLY A 711 22.90 26.90 -26.69
CA GLY A 711 23.92 27.21 -27.69
C GLY A 711 25.07 26.19 -27.74
N SER A 712 25.50 25.69 -26.57
CA SER A 712 26.54 24.65 -26.49
C SER A 712 26.08 23.35 -27.14
N ILE A 713 24.84 22.93 -26.88
CA ILE A 713 24.27 21.70 -27.41
C ILE A 713 23.97 21.82 -28.90
N LEU A 714 23.46 22.96 -29.36
CA LEU A 714 23.27 23.24 -30.78
C LEU A 714 24.58 23.23 -31.56
N THR A 715 25.70 23.59 -30.92
CA THR A 715 27.03 23.50 -31.53
C THR A 715 27.43 22.04 -31.73
N ILE A 716 27.16 21.17 -30.75
CA ILE A 716 27.44 19.73 -30.81
C ILE A 716 26.56 19.05 -31.87
N LEU A 717 25.27 19.39 -31.91
CA LEU A 717 24.29 18.78 -32.82
C LEU A 717 24.35 19.32 -34.26
N LYS A 718 25.25 20.26 -34.55
CA LYS A 718 25.33 20.95 -35.83
C LYS A 718 25.39 19.99 -37.02
N SER A 719 26.17 18.92 -36.94
CA SER A 719 26.26 17.93 -38.01
C SER A 719 24.95 17.20 -38.29
N SER A 720 24.07 17.06 -37.29
CA SER A 720 22.82 16.31 -37.39
C SER A 720 21.67 17.13 -37.99
N TYR A 721 21.68 18.45 -37.86
CA TYR A 721 20.61 19.32 -38.36
C TYR A 721 21.01 20.23 -39.53
N PHE A 722 22.32 20.46 -39.77
CA PHE A 722 22.79 21.42 -40.77
C PHE A 722 22.34 21.04 -42.20
N GLY A 723 21.68 21.98 -42.89
CA GLY A 723 21.12 21.78 -44.23
C GLY A 723 19.76 21.08 -44.28
N LYS A 724 19.31 20.53 -43.14
CA LYS A 724 18.08 19.74 -43.00
C LYS A 724 16.99 20.50 -42.22
N ILE A 725 17.33 21.09 -41.08
CA ILE A 725 16.38 21.70 -40.14
C ILE A 725 16.77 23.16 -39.90
N ARG A 726 15.78 24.07 -39.90
CA ARG A 726 15.96 25.46 -39.48
C ARG A 726 15.69 25.58 -37.99
N ILE A 727 16.63 26.12 -37.23
CA ILE A 727 16.46 26.34 -35.79
C ILE A 727 16.32 27.84 -35.53
N THR A 728 15.30 28.23 -34.77
CA THR A 728 15.11 29.61 -34.31
C THR A 728 15.09 29.68 -32.79
N GLU A 729 15.81 30.63 -32.22
CA GLU A 729 15.95 30.83 -30.78
C GLU A 729 15.32 32.17 -30.39
N GLU A 730 14.39 32.16 -29.43
CA GLU A 730 13.74 33.37 -28.89
C GLU A 730 13.81 33.36 -27.35
N TYR A 731 14.58 34.28 -26.78
CA TYR A 731 14.78 34.38 -25.33
C TYR A 731 14.22 35.69 -24.78
N SER A 732 13.53 35.63 -23.64
CA SER A 732 13.09 36.83 -22.93
C SER A 732 14.29 37.70 -22.51
N PRO A 733 14.23 39.05 -22.61
CA PRO A 733 15.35 39.93 -22.24
C PRO A 733 15.74 39.89 -20.76
N ASP A 734 14.81 39.46 -19.90
CA ASP A 734 14.89 39.44 -18.44
C ASP A 734 15.12 38.04 -17.86
N LEU A 735 15.59 37.09 -18.69
CA LEU A 735 15.81 35.70 -18.28
C LEU A 735 16.89 35.58 -17.17
N PRO A 736 16.55 35.11 -15.96
CA PRO A 736 17.52 35.00 -14.87
C PRO A 736 18.42 33.76 -15.01
N LEU A 737 19.53 33.75 -14.25
CA LEU A 737 20.33 32.54 -14.04
C LEU A 737 19.58 31.58 -13.11
N ILE A 738 19.67 30.28 -13.39
CA ILE A 738 19.10 29.23 -12.54
C ILE A 738 20.17 28.57 -11.69
N HIS A 739 19.84 28.23 -10.45
CA HIS A 739 20.74 27.47 -9.58
C HIS A 739 20.47 25.98 -9.75
N CYS A 740 21.23 25.32 -10.64
CA CYS A 740 20.98 23.94 -11.05
C CYS A 740 22.28 23.16 -11.27
N SER A 741 22.15 21.86 -11.51
CA SER A 741 23.22 21.06 -12.10
C SER A 741 23.33 21.38 -13.59
N ALA A 742 24.46 21.97 -14.00
CA ALA A 742 24.72 22.28 -15.41
C ALA A 742 24.75 21.02 -16.28
N GLU A 743 25.34 19.91 -15.82
CA GLU A 743 25.37 18.65 -16.57
C GLU A 743 23.98 18.03 -16.70
N GLY A 744 23.16 18.08 -15.62
CA GLY A 744 21.79 17.60 -15.63
C GLY A 744 20.92 18.36 -16.64
N VAL A 745 20.92 19.70 -16.57
CA VAL A 745 20.14 20.55 -17.50
C VAL A 745 20.63 20.37 -18.93
N ASN A 746 21.93 20.26 -19.17
CA ASN A 746 22.45 19.98 -20.50
C ASN A 746 21.95 18.64 -21.05
N GLN A 747 21.86 17.60 -20.21
CA GLN A 747 21.34 16.31 -20.61
C GLN A 747 19.84 16.37 -20.98
N VAL A 748 19.05 17.14 -20.22
CA VAL A 748 17.63 17.37 -20.53
C VAL A 748 17.49 18.02 -21.90
N ILE A 749 18.18 19.15 -22.12
CA ILE A 749 18.12 19.90 -23.39
C ILE A 749 18.62 19.03 -24.56
N MET A 750 19.70 18.27 -24.37
CA MET A 750 20.22 17.34 -25.37
C MET A 750 19.18 16.28 -25.75
N ASN A 751 18.48 15.69 -24.77
CA ASN A 751 17.46 14.67 -25.03
C ASN A 751 16.25 15.24 -25.77
N LEU A 752 15.81 16.46 -25.42
CA LEU A 752 14.70 17.13 -26.11
C LEU A 752 15.07 17.48 -27.55
N LEU A 753 16.24 18.07 -27.78
CA LEU A 753 16.69 18.47 -29.11
C LEU A 753 16.97 17.28 -30.02
N THR A 754 17.57 16.21 -29.51
CA THR A 754 17.78 14.98 -30.30
C THR A 754 16.46 14.34 -30.69
N ASN A 755 15.48 14.28 -29.78
CA ASN A 755 14.15 13.79 -30.13
C ASN A 755 13.45 14.66 -31.17
N ALA A 756 13.55 15.99 -31.06
CA ALA A 756 12.99 16.92 -32.04
C ALA A 756 13.65 16.75 -33.42
N ILE A 757 14.98 16.60 -33.49
CA ILE A 757 15.71 16.36 -34.74
C ILE A 757 15.31 15.01 -35.37
N ASP A 758 15.24 13.96 -34.56
CA ASP A 758 14.90 12.61 -35.03
C ASP A 758 13.44 12.51 -35.50
N ALA A 759 12.54 13.31 -34.94
CA ALA A 759 11.14 13.37 -35.34
C ALA A 759 10.93 14.03 -36.72
N ILE A 760 11.95 14.70 -37.28
CA ILE A 760 11.89 15.37 -38.58
C ILE A 760 12.61 14.50 -39.63
N PRO A 761 11.89 13.82 -40.55
CA PRO A 761 12.51 12.90 -41.51
C PRO A 761 13.31 13.61 -42.62
N GLU A 762 12.77 14.70 -43.20
CA GLU A 762 13.43 15.47 -44.27
C GLU A 762 13.66 16.93 -43.87
N LYS A 763 12.85 17.90 -44.29
CA LYS A 763 13.01 19.32 -43.91
C LYS A 763 12.01 19.72 -42.85
N GLY A 764 12.46 20.47 -41.85
CA GLY A 764 11.61 20.94 -40.78
C GLY A 764 12.18 22.16 -40.07
N GLU A 765 11.49 22.58 -39.01
CA GLU A 765 11.82 23.72 -38.17
C GLU A 765 11.73 23.30 -36.70
N ILE A 766 12.69 23.77 -35.90
CA ILE A 766 12.68 23.63 -34.45
C ILE A 766 12.75 25.03 -33.84
N ASN A 767 11.75 25.37 -33.04
CA ASN A 767 11.68 26.65 -32.34
C ASN A 767 11.98 26.41 -30.86
N ILE A 768 12.97 27.13 -30.34
CA ILE A 768 13.36 27.08 -28.94
C ILE A 768 13.03 28.43 -28.32
N THR A 769 12.17 28.43 -27.31
CA THR A 769 11.87 29.64 -26.55
C THR A 769 12.24 29.47 -25.09
N ALA A 770 12.70 30.53 -24.44
CA ALA A 770 12.84 30.55 -22.99
C ALA A 770 12.27 31.84 -22.41
N THR A 771 11.33 31.69 -21.48
CA THR A 771 10.61 32.81 -20.84
C THR A 771 10.68 32.68 -19.32
N TYR A 772 10.75 33.82 -18.63
CA TYR A 772 10.68 33.87 -17.18
C TYR A 772 9.22 34.10 -16.73
N GLU A 773 8.67 33.15 -15.98
CA GLU A 773 7.32 33.21 -15.41
C GLU A 773 7.42 33.81 -14.01
N VAL A 774 7.19 35.13 -13.90
CA VAL A 774 7.42 35.92 -12.68
C VAL A 774 6.56 35.47 -11.50
N ASP A 775 5.32 35.07 -11.76
CA ASP A 775 4.35 34.70 -10.70
C ASP A 775 4.75 33.40 -9.99
N ASP A 776 5.41 32.48 -10.70
CA ASP A 776 5.81 31.15 -10.21
C ASP A 776 7.33 31.03 -9.93
N ASP A 777 8.10 32.12 -10.08
CA ASP A 777 9.58 32.17 -9.95
C ASP A 777 10.31 31.04 -10.70
N CYS A 778 9.87 30.77 -11.93
CA CYS A 778 10.40 29.69 -12.75
C CYS A 778 10.72 30.12 -14.19
N ILE A 779 11.59 29.36 -14.84
CA ILE A 779 11.95 29.52 -16.25
C ILE A 779 11.26 28.42 -17.04
N ALA A 780 10.43 28.83 -18.00
CA ALA A 780 9.80 27.95 -18.97
C ALA A 780 10.66 27.91 -20.25
N VAL A 781 11.19 26.74 -20.58
CA VAL A 781 11.92 26.44 -21.81
C VAL A 781 11.04 25.58 -22.69
N GLN A 782 10.68 26.06 -23.87
CA GLN A 782 9.92 25.27 -24.84
C GLN A 782 10.81 24.83 -26.01
N VAL A 783 10.71 23.55 -26.36
CA VAL A 783 11.29 22.98 -27.57
C VAL A 783 10.14 22.48 -28.44
N ARG A 784 9.90 23.19 -29.55
CA ARG A 784 8.83 22.87 -30.49
C ARG A 784 9.41 22.39 -31.81
N ASP A 785 8.97 21.24 -32.29
CA ASP A 785 9.25 20.72 -33.61
C ASP A 785 7.99 20.65 -34.48
N ASN A 786 8.19 20.57 -35.80
CA ASN A 786 7.15 20.27 -36.79
C ASN A 786 7.34 18.87 -37.41
N GLY A 787 7.82 17.92 -36.61
CA GLY A 787 8.05 16.54 -37.03
C GLY A 787 6.76 15.71 -37.11
N VAL A 788 6.92 14.39 -37.05
CA VAL A 788 5.81 13.42 -37.18
C VAL A 788 4.79 13.45 -36.04
N GLY A 789 5.09 14.10 -34.91
CA GLY A 789 4.23 14.13 -33.73
C GLY A 789 4.12 12.78 -33.01
N ILE A 790 3.36 12.76 -31.91
CA ILE A 790 3.16 11.59 -31.04
C ILE A 790 1.68 11.22 -31.05
N ALA A 791 1.37 9.94 -31.31
CA ALA A 791 0.01 9.42 -31.24
C ALA A 791 -0.54 9.50 -29.80
N LYS A 792 -1.82 9.84 -29.65
CA LYS A 792 -2.46 10.11 -28.35
C LYS A 792 -2.35 8.96 -27.35
N GLU A 793 -2.38 7.72 -27.85
CA GLU A 793 -2.24 6.49 -27.04
C GLU A 793 -0.86 6.33 -26.41
N ASN A 794 0.16 6.99 -26.96
CA ASN A 794 1.55 6.87 -26.51
C ASN A 794 1.96 7.99 -25.55
N ILE A 795 1.20 9.09 -25.47
CA ILE A 795 1.56 10.28 -24.67
C ILE A 795 1.82 9.92 -23.20
N ASP A 796 0.95 9.10 -22.59
CA ASP A 796 1.10 8.72 -21.18
C ASP A 796 2.31 7.80 -20.91
N ARG A 797 2.88 7.21 -21.97
CA ARG A 797 3.96 6.22 -21.90
C ARG A 797 5.31 6.74 -22.35
N ILE A 798 5.40 7.96 -22.91
CA ILE A 798 6.67 8.48 -23.45
C ILE A 798 7.74 8.68 -22.39
N PHE A 799 7.32 8.83 -21.12
CA PHE A 799 8.20 8.92 -19.98
C PHE A 799 8.43 7.56 -19.29
N ASP A 800 7.83 6.47 -19.77
CA ASP A 800 8.13 5.15 -19.23
C ASP A 800 9.55 4.71 -19.64
N PRO A 801 10.33 4.10 -18.72
CA PRO A 801 11.66 3.61 -19.05
C PRO A 801 11.57 2.52 -20.14
N PHE A 802 12.48 2.60 -21.12
CA PHE A 802 12.60 1.69 -22.27
C PHE A 802 11.47 1.79 -23.31
N PHE A 803 10.52 2.71 -23.16
CA PHE A 803 9.49 2.93 -24.18
C PHE A 803 10.08 3.69 -25.39
N THR A 804 9.92 3.12 -26.59
CA THR A 804 10.35 3.78 -27.83
C THR A 804 9.50 3.34 -29.02
N THR A 805 9.22 4.26 -29.93
CA THR A 805 8.54 4.01 -31.22
C THR A 805 9.52 3.90 -32.39
N LYS A 806 10.82 4.09 -32.14
CA LYS A 806 11.87 3.95 -33.16
C LYS A 806 12.14 2.48 -33.46
N GLU A 807 12.61 2.15 -34.67
CA GLU A 807 12.91 0.77 -35.08
C GLU A 807 13.84 0.06 -34.09
N THR A 808 13.67 -1.25 -33.94
CA THR A 808 14.46 -2.09 -33.03
C THR A 808 15.96 -1.85 -33.22
N GLY A 809 16.62 -1.38 -32.17
CA GLY A 809 18.04 -1.05 -32.22
C GLY A 809 18.35 0.37 -32.70
N SER A 810 17.41 1.32 -32.74
CA SER A 810 17.68 2.77 -32.97
C SER A 810 17.30 3.66 -31.78
N GLY A 811 16.27 3.28 -31.00
CA GLY A 811 15.88 3.95 -29.76
C GLY A 811 16.22 3.12 -28.51
N THR A 812 16.71 3.78 -27.45
CA THR A 812 16.92 3.16 -26.12
C THR A 812 15.71 3.30 -25.20
N GLY A 813 14.81 4.26 -25.49
CA GLY A 813 13.67 4.60 -24.65
C GLY A 813 14.03 5.18 -23.28
N LEU A 814 15.28 5.63 -23.08
CA LEU A 814 15.74 6.19 -21.80
C LEU A 814 15.82 7.72 -21.80
N GLY A 815 15.82 8.37 -22.97
CA GLY A 815 16.06 9.81 -23.09
C GLY A 815 15.01 10.68 -22.39
N LEU A 816 13.72 10.48 -22.68
CA LEU A 816 12.63 11.25 -22.06
C LEU A 816 12.44 10.88 -20.59
N TYR A 817 12.58 9.61 -20.23
CA TYR A 817 12.58 9.18 -18.83
C TYR A 817 13.66 9.89 -18.00
N LEU A 818 14.89 9.96 -18.54
CA LEU A 818 15.99 10.66 -17.89
C LEU A 818 15.73 12.16 -17.79
N ALA A 819 15.21 12.76 -18.87
CA ALA A 819 14.82 14.16 -18.87
C ALA A 819 13.79 14.44 -17.77
N TYR A 820 12.74 13.63 -17.68
CA TYR A 820 11.71 13.73 -16.63
C TYR A 820 12.31 13.67 -15.23
N ASN A 821 13.13 12.66 -14.92
CA ASN A 821 13.70 12.51 -13.58
C ASN A 821 14.66 13.62 -13.20
N ILE A 822 15.50 14.10 -14.14
CA ILE A 822 16.38 15.23 -13.87
C ILE A 822 15.54 16.47 -13.55
N VAL A 823 14.46 16.72 -14.29
CA VAL A 823 13.59 17.88 -14.08
C VAL A 823 12.89 17.81 -12.73
N ILE A 824 12.34 16.65 -12.36
CA ILE A 824 11.74 16.43 -11.04
C ILE A 824 12.77 16.58 -9.92
N ALA A 825 14.00 16.09 -10.10
CA ALA A 825 15.08 16.28 -9.12
C ALA A 825 15.48 17.76 -8.95
N HIS A 826 15.21 18.61 -9.94
CA HIS A 826 15.36 20.06 -9.86
C HIS A 826 14.08 20.77 -9.39
N HIS A 827 13.09 20.02 -8.87
CA HIS A 827 11.77 20.53 -8.47
C HIS A 827 11.03 21.27 -9.60
N GLY A 828 11.33 20.91 -10.85
CA GLY A 828 10.66 21.43 -12.04
C GLY A 828 9.53 20.53 -12.52
N SER A 829 8.90 20.92 -13.62
CA SER A 829 7.92 20.11 -14.34
C SER A 829 8.24 20.02 -15.83
N ILE A 830 7.83 18.93 -16.47
CA ILE A 830 7.93 18.77 -17.91
C ILE A 830 6.57 18.33 -18.46
N GLU A 831 6.10 19.07 -19.45
CA GLU A 831 4.82 18.86 -20.12
C GLU A 831 5.05 18.64 -21.61
N VAL A 832 4.12 17.92 -22.24
CA VAL A 832 4.14 17.64 -23.66
C VAL A 832 2.78 17.97 -24.27
N ASP A 833 2.80 18.70 -25.38
CA ASP A 833 1.66 18.88 -26.26
C ASP A 833 2.07 18.39 -27.65
N SER A 834 1.34 17.43 -28.20
CA SER A 834 1.68 16.78 -29.47
C SER A 834 0.44 16.33 -30.22
N ALA A 835 0.50 16.47 -31.54
CA ALA A 835 -0.50 15.93 -32.44
C ALA A 835 0.19 15.23 -33.61
N GLU A 836 -0.28 14.02 -33.92
CA GLU A 836 0.24 13.19 -35.00
C GLU A 836 0.14 13.92 -36.35
N GLY A 837 1.27 13.99 -37.07
CA GLY A 837 1.42 14.71 -38.34
C GLY A 837 1.54 16.23 -38.23
N VAL A 838 1.50 16.82 -37.03
CA VAL A 838 1.62 18.27 -36.82
C VAL A 838 2.97 18.64 -36.18
N GLY A 839 3.41 17.87 -35.18
CA GLY A 839 4.66 18.12 -34.43
C GLY A 839 4.47 17.98 -32.93
N THR A 840 5.53 18.25 -32.17
CA THR A 840 5.54 18.15 -30.71
C THR A 840 6.11 19.41 -30.07
N THR A 841 5.56 19.79 -28.92
CA THR A 841 6.08 20.85 -28.05
C THR A 841 6.31 20.28 -26.67
N PHE A 842 7.58 20.26 -26.24
CA PHE A 842 7.92 20.00 -24.85
C PHE A 842 8.09 21.32 -24.12
N THR A 843 7.42 21.48 -22.98
CA THR A 843 7.54 22.64 -22.09
C THR A 843 8.20 22.19 -20.79
N LEU A 844 9.40 22.70 -20.53
CA LEU A 844 10.18 22.46 -19.33
C LEU A 844 10.07 23.68 -18.41
N ARG A 845 9.58 23.52 -17.18
CA ARG A 845 9.61 24.57 -16.16
C ARG A 845 10.63 24.22 -15.08
N LEU A 846 11.60 25.11 -14.85
CA LEU A 846 12.63 24.96 -13.83
C LEU A 846 12.57 26.14 -12.84
N PRO A 847 12.50 25.90 -11.52
CA PRO A 847 12.52 26.99 -10.55
C PRO A 847 13.86 27.72 -10.59
N ARG A 848 13.84 29.03 -10.33
CA ARG A 848 15.06 29.86 -10.32
C ARG A 848 16.06 29.40 -9.25
N MET A 849 15.54 29.06 -8.06
CA MET A 849 16.33 28.47 -6.98
C MET A 849 15.69 27.14 -6.55
N VAL A 850 16.52 26.10 -6.46
CA VAL A 850 16.09 24.82 -5.87
C VAL A 850 15.88 25.04 -4.37
N PRO A 851 14.66 24.80 -3.81
CA PRO A 851 14.39 25.02 -2.40
C PRO A 851 15.27 24.09 -1.54
N ASN A 852 16.13 24.65 -0.69
CA ASN A 852 16.83 23.87 0.32
C ASN A 852 15.81 23.34 1.35
N GLY A 853 15.60 22.02 1.37
CA GLY A 853 14.96 21.34 2.52
C GLY A 853 13.46 21.05 2.42
N LEU A 854 12.91 20.82 1.23
CA LEU A 854 11.64 20.09 1.12
C LEU A 854 11.91 18.68 0.61
N GLU A 855 11.70 17.70 1.47
CA GLU A 855 11.60 16.28 1.11
C GLU A 855 10.72 16.14 -0.14
N LEU A 856 11.18 15.34 -1.10
CA LEU A 856 10.42 14.96 -2.28
C LEU A 856 8.98 14.62 -1.85
N PRO A 857 7.93 15.08 -2.56
CA PRO A 857 6.56 14.74 -2.23
C PRO A 857 6.45 13.22 -2.16
N SER A 858 5.95 12.74 -1.01
CA SER A 858 5.94 11.36 -0.58
C SER A 858 5.37 10.42 -1.61
#